data_AF-A0AA90UJH7-F1
#
_entry.id   AF-A0AA90UJH7-F1
#
_cell.length_a   1.000
_cell.length_b   1.000
_cell.length_c   1.000
_cell.angle_alpha   90.00
_cell.angle_beta   90.00
_cell.angle_gamma   90.00
#
_symmetry.space_group_name_H-M   'P 1'
#
loop_
_entity.id
_entity.type
_entity.pdbx_description
1 polymer ?
#
loop_
_entity_poly.entity_id
_entity_poly.type
_entity_poly.pdbx_seq_one_letter_code
_entity_poly.pdbx_strand_id
1 'polypeptide(L)'
;MTENNILSRQNTLWMQGVSALLIMLMHFVMQLEDYPRFFNIFGSVAVAVFLFISGFGINESHKINGINNFWKKRFLRVIIPCWTIFLFQLPFVEHFDSVQLLKNLTFYDSGLWFVDYIIRWYLVYWISRRFFTKNTKYILFVFGIYNVFQQQLYSEQAFSFFCGYLASEYIGKLNRLNKKHVLKYTCISMIYGIIFLLIKEISTIQQIKGSLLFNVILLNIKLPLAMSIITAPFLFPLFKKIGIFNKLGKISYELYIVHYNFIPAITGIISIFIYSAFSIIISVIFRRINQFLSKKSYFIYSLTGILYIGICYTLMCKYSMRVTEHYGYICIGYALVLALGILFFAPKEEEKKTNRYLPYLFGITTTVLVIGLLIAQYHFDPLTNKVDRWSALAYPIQNLFHGQFPYSAKTHLGGNASPFPIWLVFHIPFYLLQNVGLSEIFTCMIFIYSIKLLSGYKAAIKATLLLFLSINLWYEVAVRSDLISNFFLLAAFINILQVYQINFKQHPWILSVCVGLWLSTRLSVAFPLFILFFPYYIKLKVKKQILIPLLIVGVFAMTFLPLILWDAKELFGAENNPFSLQFRQGSPIATIFLVTIALTMSLTWKGSYQFQVLYSVIILLLIPIISYGYSMYIYGNWTDIFNSNYDITYIDAAIPFAITILSLPKLKG
;
A
#
# COMPACT_ATOMS: atom_id res chain seq x y z
N MET A 1 28.78 8.63 -20.72
CA MET A 1 28.51 7.71 -21.85
C MET A 1 28.09 8.55 -23.03
N THR A 2 28.85 8.52 -24.12
CA THR A 2 28.55 9.20 -25.38
C THR A 2 27.22 8.69 -25.98
N GLU A 3 26.43 9.57 -26.60
CA GLU A 3 25.09 9.27 -27.15
C GLU A 3 25.08 8.25 -28.30
N ASN A 4 26.26 7.85 -28.78
CA ASN A 4 26.44 6.96 -29.93
C ASN A 4 26.77 5.50 -29.58
N ASN A 5 26.70 5.08 -28.32
CA ASN A 5 26.94 3.68 -27.96
C ASN A 5 25.68 2.81 -28.08
N ILE A 6 25.84 1.52 -28.38
CA ILE A 6 24.73 0.55 -28.55
C ILE A 6 23.83 0.52 -27.31
N LEU A 7 24.43 0.38 -26.11
CA LEU A 7 23.72 0.29 -24.83
C LEU A 7 23.75 1.61 -24.05
N SER A 8 23.68 2.75 -24.76
CA SER A 8 23.54 4.06 -24.11
C SER A 8 22.24 4.14 -23.28
N ARG A 9 22.19 5.05 -22.29
CA ARG A 9 21.00 5.22 -21.45
C ARG A 9 19.74 5.51 -22.28
N GLN A 10 19.86 6.32 -23.33
CA GLN A 10 18.74 6.62 -24.23
C GLN A 10 18.28 5.35 -24.96
N ASN A 11 19.21 4.56 -25.52
CA ASN A 11 18.87 3.32 -26.20
C ASN A 11 18.22 2.32 -25.25
N THR A 12 18.72 2.19 -24.01
CA THR A 12 18.11 1.29 -23.01
C THR A 12 16.69 1.68 -22.63
N LEU A 13 16.40 2.99 -22.55
CA LEU A 13 15.04 3.47 -22.32
C LEU A 13 14.15 3.20 -23.52
N TRP A 14 14.64 3.44 -24.74
CA TRP A 14 13.90 3.14 -25.95
C TRP A 14 13.52 1.67 -26.03
N MET A 15 14.50 0.76 -25.81
CA MET A 15 14.28 -0.68 -25.81
C MET A 15 13.24 -1.09 -24.77
N GLN A 16 13.34 -0.60 -23.53
CA GLN A 16 12.35 -0.86 -22.48
C GLN A 16 10.95 -0.38 -22.86
N GLY A 17 10.84 0.77 -23.53
CA GLY A 17 9.56 1.34 -23.93
C GLY A 17 8.88 0.55 -25.04
N VAL A 18 9.64 0.14 -26.06
CA VAL A 18 9.14 -0.73 -27.13
C VAL A 18 8.73 -2.08 -26.57
N SER A 19 9.56 -2.69 -25.72
CA SER A 19 9.24 -3.99 -25.12
C SER A 19 8.00 -3.92 -24.23
N ALA A 20 7.84 -2.87 -23.41
CA ALA A 20 6.64 -2.72 -22.58
C ALA A 20 5.37 -2.62 -23.42
N LEU A 21 5.42 -1.83 -24.49
CA LEU A 21 4.30 -1.64 -25.40
C LEU A 21 3.95 -2.93 -26.14
N LEU A 22 4.97 -3.65 -26.65
CA LEU A 22 4.77 -4.92 -27.35
C LEU A 22 4.15 -5.98 -26.44
N ILE A 23 4.59 -6.09 -25.18
CA ILE A 23 4.01 -7.04 -24.23
C ILE A 23 2.55 -6.70 -23.95
N MET A 24 2.25 -5.43 -23.65
CA MET A 24 0.88 -4.99 -23.36
C MET A 24 -0.05 -5.22 -24.54
N LEU A 25 0.31 -4.74 -25.73
CA LEU A 25 -0.51 -4.90 -26.93
C LEU A 25 -0.70 -6.38 -27.26
N MET A 26 0.34 -7.20 -27.07
CA MET A 26 0.22 -8.64 -27.30
C MET A 26 -0.83 -9.26 -26.38
N HIS A 27 -0.73 -9.04 -25.07
CA HIS A 27 -1.70 -9.62 -24.13
C HIS A 27 -3.14 -9.19 -24.40
N PHE A 28 -3.36 -7.97 -24.89
CA PHE A 28 -4.68 -7.48 -25.26
C PHE A 28 -5.16 -8.05 -26.60
N VAL A 29 -4.31 -8.08 -27.63
CA VAL A 29 -4.67 -8.65 -28.94
C VAL A 29 -4.94 -10.15 -28.84
N MET A 30 -4.28 -10.87 -27.94
CA MET A 30 -4.54 -12.28 -27.66
C MET A 30 -5.96 -12.56 -27.14
N GLN A 31 -6.70 -11.55 -26.66
CA GLN A 31 -8.08 -11.71 -26.23
C GLN A 31 -9.09 -11.62 -27.38
N LEU A 32 -8.67 -11.23 -28.59
CA LEU A 32 -9.55 -11.19 -29.76
C LEU A 32 -9.74 -12.60 -30.34
N GLU A 33 -10.95 -12.95 -30.75
CA GLU A 33 -11.29 -14.30 -31.26
C GLU A 33 -10.42 -14.73 -32.45
N ASP A 34 -10.15 -13.81 -33.40
CA ASP A 34 -9.40 -14.08 -34.63
C ASP A 34 -7.91 -13.70 -34.57
N TYR A 35 -7.29 -13.70 -33.38
CA TYR A 35 -5.90 -13.24 -33.28
C TYR A 35 -4.90 -14.18 -33.95
N PRO A 36 -3.97 -13.67 -34.80
CA PRO A 36 -2.97 -14.53 -35.42
C PRO A 36 -1.92 -14.98 -34.39
N ARG A 37 -1.85 -16.29 -34.12
CA ARG A 37 -0.94 -16.88 -33.10
C ARG A 37 0.55 -16.59 -33.33
N PHE A 38 0.97 -16.26 -34.56
CA PHE A 38 2.37 -15.90 -34.83
C PHE A 38 2.80 -14.63 -34.09
N PHE A 39 1.88 -13.73 -33.74
CA PHE A 39 2.20 -12.52 -32.97
C PHE A 39 2.77 -12.84 -31.57
N ASN A 40 2.53 -14.04 -31.01
CA ASN A 40 3.05 -14.48 -29.70
C ASN A 40 4.60 -14.38 -29.61
N ILE A 41 5.28 -14.40 -30.76
CA ILE A 41 6.72 -14.24 -30.84
C ILE A 41 7.15 -12.85 -30.34
N PHE A 42 6.39 -11.79 -30.62
CA PHE A 42 6.76 -10.43 -30.23
C PHE A 42 6.75 -10.24 -28.71
N GLY A 43 5.76 -10.80 -28.01
CA GLY A 43 5.69 -10.74 -26.54
C GLY A 43 6.91 -11.41 -25.89
N SER A 44 7.21 -12.64 -26.31
CA SER A 44 8.34 -13.43 -25.79
C SER A 44 9.72 -12.83 -26.15
N VAL A 45 9.87 -12.23 -27.34
CA VAL A 45 11.08 -11.50 -27.73
C VAL A 45 11.23 -10.22 -26.87
N ALA A 46 10.14 -9.50 -26.60
CA ALA A 46 10.17 -8.33 -25.74
C ALA A 46 10.58 -8.66 -24.28
N VAL A 47 10.16 -9.82 -23.76
CA VAL A 47 10.62 -10.33 -22.44
C VAL A 47 12.15 -10.57 -22.43
N ALA A 48 12.70 -11.14 -23.51
CA ALA A 48 14.14 -11.37 -23.63
C ALA A 48 14.94 -10.05 -23.58
N VAL A 49 14.44 -9.01 -24.26
CA VAL A 49 15.01 -7.66 -24.22
C VAL A 49 14.99 -7.10 -22.78
N PHE A 50 13.88 -7.25 -22.04
CA PHE A 50 13.78 -6.80 -20.66
C PHE A 50 14.78 -7.47 -19.74
N LEU A 51 14.93 -8.80 -19.83
CA LEU A 51 15.88 -9.56 -19.03
C LEU A 51 17.33 -9.18 -19.36
N PHE A 52 17.64 -9.02 -20.65
CA PHE A 52 18.94 -8.55 -21.11
C PHE A 52 19.30 -7.18 -20.53
N ILE A 53 18.38 -6.21 -20.64
CA ILE A 53 18.61 -4.86 -20.10
C ILE A 53 18.72 -4.89 -18.57
N SER A 54 17.99 -5.77 -17.90
CA SER A 54 18.04 -5.91 -16.44
C SER A 54 19.38 -6.48 -15.98
N GLY A 55 19.91 -7.51 -16.64
CA GLY A 55 21.25 -8.05 -16.38
C GLY A 55 22.35 -7.02 -16.62
N PHE A 56 22.27 -6.31 -17.75
CA PHE A 56 23.20 -5.22 -18.09
C PHE A 56 23.16 -4.08 -17.05
N GLY A 57 21.96 -3.55 -16.78
CA GLY A 57 21.77 -2.39 -15.91
C GLY A 57 22.14 -2.66 -14.46
N ILE A 58 21.95 -3.89 -13.96
CA ILE A 58 22.36 -4.26 -12.62
C ILE A 58 23.89 -4.29 -12.47
N ASN A 59 24.61 -4.85 -13.43
CA ASN A 59 26.07 -4.89 -13.35
C ASN A 59 26.67 -3.49 -13.52
N GLU A 60 26.14 -2.66 -14.43
CA GLU A 60 26.55 -1.25 -14.54
C GLU A 60 26.26 -0.46 -13.25
N SER A 61 25.10 -0.68 -12.63
CA SER A 61 24.77 -0.04 -11.35
C SER A 61 25.73 -0.48 -10.23
N HIS A 62 26.13 -1.75 -10.23
CA HIS A 62 27.10 -2.31 -9.30
C HIS A 62 28.51 -1.74 -9.51
N LYS A 63 28.98 -1.61 -10.75
CA LYS A 63 30.30 -1.00 -11.04
C LYS A 63 30.41 0.42 -10.44
N ILE A 64 29.30 1.15 -10.38
CA ILE A 64 29.24 2.51 -9.83
C ILE A 64 29.01 2.52 -8.29
N ASN A 65 28.08 1.71 -7.78
CA ASN A 65 27.59 1.84 -6.39
C ASN A 65 27.92 0.63 -5.48
N GLY A 66 28.55 -0.41 -6.01
CA GLY A 66 28.71 -1.70 -5.33
C GLY A 66 27.39 -2.41 -5.03
N ILE A 67 27.40 -3.25 -4.00
CA ILE A 67 26.24 -4.02 -3.51
C ILE A 67 25.40 -3.23 -2.49
N ASN A 68 25.92 -2.10 -2.00
CA ASN A 68 25.23 -1.29 -1.00
C ASN A 68 23.88 -0.78 -1.52
N ASN A 69 22.83 -0.89 -0.71
CA ASN A 69 21.45 -0.58 -1.10
C ASN A 69 20.90 -1.42 -2.27
N PHE A 70 21.49 -2.58 -2.59
CA PHE A 70 21.00 -3.43 -3.68
C PHE A 70 19.51 -3.73 -3.50
N TRP A 71 19.13 -4.39 -2.40
CA TRP A 71 17.75 -4.77 -2.11
C TRP A 71 16.85 -3.57 -1.88
N LYS A 72 17.32 -2.52 -1.19
CA LYS A 72 16.53 -1.30 -0.98
C LYS A 72 16.00 -0.72 -2.30
N LYS A 73 16.83 -0.64 -3.34
CA LYS A 73 16.39 -0.12 -4.65
C LYS A 73 15.34 -0.99 -5.33
N ARG A 74 15.43 -2.32 -5.21
CA ARG A 74 14.48 -3.26 -5.86
C ARG A 74 13.20 -3.41 -5.06
N PHE A 75 13.31 -3.41 -3.73
CA PHE A 75 12.16 -3.44 -2.84
C PHE A 75 11.23 -2.26 -3.11
N LEU A 76 11.79 -1.05 -3.20
CA LEU A 76 11.01 0.17 -3.46
C LEU A 76 10.49 0.28 -4.89
N ARG A 77 11.17 -0.31 -5.88
CA ARG A 77 10.85 -0.13 -7.31
C ARG A 77 10.06 -1.28 -7.93
N VAL A 78 10.14 -2.48 -7.35
CA VAL A 78 9.54 -3.70 -7.92
C VAL A 78 8.59 -4.32 -6.91
N ILE A 79 9.07 -4.63 -5.69
CA ILE A 79 8.28 -5.40 -4.71
C ILE A 79 7.05 -4.62 -4.21
N ILE A 80 7.25 -3.42 -3.66
CA ILE A 80 6.13 -2.61 -3.15
C ILE A 80 5.09 -2.36 -4.26
N PRO A 81 5.47 -1.96 -5.49
CA PRO A 81 4.51 -1.79 -6.56
C PRO A 81 3.66 -3.04 -6.87
N CYS A 82 4.29 -4.21 -6.94
CA CYS A 82 3.56 -5.46 -7.18
C CYS A 82 2.62 -5.80 -6.02
N TRP A 83 3.08 -5.66 -4.77
CA TRP A 83 2.23 -5.90 -3.60
C TRP A 83 1.02 -4.97 -3.57
N THR A 84 1.21 -3.68 -3.87
CA THR A 84 0.07 -2.76 -3.98
C THR A 84 -0.94 -3.25 -5.00
N ILE A 85 -0.51 -3.69 -6.17
CA ILE A 85 -1.42 -4.17 -7.21
C ILE A 85 -2.13 -5.46 -6.79
N PHE A 86 -1.41 -6.44 -6.23
CA PHE A 86 -2.02 -7.68 -5.73
C PHE A 86 -3.06 -7.42 -4.64
N LEU A 87 -2.77 -6.53 -3.69
CA LEU A 87 -3.69 -6.18 -2.61
C LEU A 87 -4.93 -5.44 -3.13
N PHE A 88 -4.78 -4.54 -4.11
CA PHE A 88 -5.90 -3.84 -4.73
C PHE A 88 -6.73 -4.76 -5.64
N GLN A 89 -6.16 -5.87 -6.11
CA GLN A 89 -6.89 -6.85 -6.90
C GLN A 89 -7.75 -7.79 -6.05
N LEU A 90 -7.41 -7.99 -4.76
CA LEU A 90 -8.09 -8.96 -3.88
C LEU A 90 -9.63 -8.88 -3.91
N PRO A 91 -10.28 -7.70 -3.90
CA PRO A 91 -11.74 -7.61 -3.92
C PRO A 91 -12.38 -8.15 -5.21
N PHE A 92 -11.62 -8.30 -6.30
CA PHE A 92 -12.11 -8.74 -7.61
C PHE A 92 -11.89 -10.23 -7.89
N VAL A 93 -11.32 -10.97 -6.94
CA VAL A 93 -11.07 -12.40 -7.11
C VAL A 93 -12.33 -13.17 -6.68
N GLU A 94 -12.85 -14.04 -7.56
CA GLU A 94 -14.06 -14.83 -7.29
C GLU A 94 -13.92 -15.73 -6.04
N HIS A 95 -12.74 -16.30 -5.82
CA HIS A 95 -12.43 -17.14 -4.67
C HIS A 95 -11.11 -16.70 -4.02
N PHE A 96 -11.17 -16.37 -2.73
CA PHE A 96 -9.97 -16.03 -1.98
C PHE A 96 -9.18 -17.30 -1.61
N ASP A 97 -7.95 -17.39 -2.11
CA ASP A 97 -6.99 -18.41 -1.69
C ASP A 97 -5.83 -17.76 -0.91
N SER A 98 -5.77 -18.05 0.39
CA SER A 98 -4.70 -17.59 1.28
C SER A 98 -3.31 -18.07 0.87
N VAL A 99 -3.21 -19.27 0.29
CA VAL A 99 -1.95 -19.84 -0.22
C VAL A 99 -1.53 -19.08 -1.46
N GLN A 100 -2.46 -18.81 -2.38
CA GLN A 100 -2.16 -17.99 -3.56
C GLN A 100 -1.78 -16.56 -3.20
N LEU A 101 -2.40 -15.95 -2.19
CA LEU A 101 -1.97 -14.64 -1.69
C LEU A 101 -0.55 -14.70 -1.13
N LEU A 102 -0.20 -15.73 -0.35
CA LEU A 102 1.15 -15.91 0.18
C LEU A 102 2.16 -16.11 -0.95
N LYS A 103 1.83 -16.93 -1.96
CA LYS A 103 2.62 -17.12 -3.18
C LYS A 103 2.87 -15.78 -3.91
N ASN A 104 1.83 -14.97 -4.08
CA ASN A 104 1.91 -13.65 -4.69
C ASN A 104 2.81 -12.69 -3.86
N LEU A 105 2.68 -12.67 -2.54
CA LEU A 105 3.47 -11.81 -1.66
C LEU A 105 4.94 -12.24 -1.57
N THR A 106 5.22 -13.55 -1.66
CA THR A 106 6.58 -14.11 -1.61
C THR A 106 7.26 -14.20 -2.97
N PHE A 107 6.54 -13.90 -4.07
CA PHE A 107 7.00 -14.09 -5.45
C PHE A 107 7.45 -15.52 -5.74
N TYR A 108 6.68 -16.47 -5.20
CA TYR A 108 6.84 -17.89 -5.44
C TYR A 108 5.58 -18.40 -6.14
N ASP A 109 5.65 -18.63 -7.45
CA ASP A 109 4.51 -19.12 -8.24
C ASP A 109 3.34 -18.12 -8.21
N SER A 110 3.70 -16.83 -8.38
CA SER A 110 2.74 -15.74 -8.45
C SER A 110 2.11 -15.63 -9.85
N GLY A 111 0.95 -14.96 -9.92
CA GLY A 111 0.30 -14.66 -11.21
C GLY A 111 1.17 -13.85 -12.19
N LEU A 112 2.23 -13.21 -11.71
CA LEU A 112 3.18 -12.44 -12.53
C LEU A 112 4.51 -13.19 -12.68
N TRP A 113 4.52 -14.29 -13.43
CA TRP A 113 5.68 -15.19 -13.60
C TRP A 113 7.00 -14.46 -13.95
N PHE A 114 6.94 -13.38 -14.73
CA PHE A 114 8.12 -12.59 -15.09
C PHE A 114 8.76 -11.90 -13.87
N VAL A 115 7.93 -11.41 -12.94
CA VAL A 115 8.39 -10.75 -11.72
C VAL A 115 9.05 -11.79 -10.80
N ASP A 116 8.47 -12.99 -10.68
CA ASP A 116 9.11 -14.10 -9.96
C ASP A 116 10.47 -14.42 -10.57
N TYR A 117 10.51 -14.55 -11.90
CA TYR A 117 11.71 -14.90 -12.62
C TYR A 117 12.82 -13.86 -12.44
N ILE A 118 12.50 -12.57 -12.58
CA ILE A 118 13.49 -11.49 -12.46
C ILE A 118 13.98 -11.34 -11.01
N ILE A 119 13.13 -11.57 -10.01
CA ILE A 119 13.53 -11.56 -8.60
C ILE A 119 14.49 -12.72 -8.30
N ARG A 120 14.26 -13.91 -8.85
CA ARG A 120 15.20 -15.04 -8.74
C ARG A 120 16.57 -14.70 -9.33
N TRP A 121 16.62 -14.07 -10.52
CA TRP A 121 17.86 -13.58 -11.09
C TRP A 121 18.55 -12.52 -10.22
N TYR A 122 17.78 -11.61 -9.61
CA TYR A 122 18.32 -10.61 -8.69
C TYR A 122 18.91 -11.25 -7.43
N LEU A 123 18.27 -12.28 -6.89
CA LEU A 123 18.75 -13.05 -5.74
C LEU A 123 20.07 -13.75 -6.06
N VAL A 124 20.13 -14.51 -7.16
CA VAL A 124 21.35 -15.23 -7.57
C VAL A 124 22.49 -14.26 -7.90
N TYR A 125 22.20 -13.14 -8.56
CA TYR A 125 23.20 -12.08 -8.79
C TYR A 125 23.71 -11.49 -7.46
N TRP A 126 22.82 -11.24 -6.51
CA TRP A 126 23.21 -10.69 -5.22
C TRP A 126 24.08 -11.66 -4.41
N ILE A 127 23.69 -12.94 -4.31
CA ILE A 127 24.46 -13.99 -3.63
C ILE A 127 25.84 -14.12 -4.28
N SER A 128 25.89 -14.23 -5.62
CA SER A 128 27.15 -14.40 -6.34
C SER A 128 28.09 -13.20 -6.14
N ARG A 129 27.58 -11.96 -6.18
CA ARG A 129 28.44 -10.78 -5.92
C ARG A 129 28.81 -10.63 -4.46
N ARG A 130 27.96 -11.03 -3.52
CA ARG A 130 28.23 -10.88 -2.07
C ARG A 130 29.26 -11.88 -1.57
N PHE A 131 29.21 -13.12 -2.05
CA PHE A 131 30.02 -14.23 -1.52
C PHE A 131 31.08 -14.75 -2.52
N PHE A 132 30.86 -14.61 -3.83
CA PHE A 132 31.65 -15.27 -4.87
C PHE A 132 32.05 -14.31 -6.02
N THR A 133 32.61 -13.15 -5.68
CA THR A 133 32.87 -12.04 -6.62
C THR A 133 33.59 -12.47 -7.90
N LYS A 134 34.66 -13.26 -7.80
CA LYS A 134 35.46 -13.76 -8.93
C LYS A 134 34.70 -14.77 -9.82
N ASN A 135 33.76 -15.50 -9.24
CA ASN A 135 33.06 -16.61 -9.90
C ASN A 135 31.64 -16.23 -10.37
N THR A 136 31.23 -14.96 -10.22
CA THR A 136 29.90 -14.46 -10.60
C THR A 136 29.47 -14.94 -11.99
N LYS A 137 30.35 -14.81 -13.00
CA LYS A 137 30.04 -15.23 -14.38
C LYS A 137 29.67 -16.71 -14.49
N TYR A 138 30.35 -17.58 -13.75
CA TYR A 138 30.11 -19.02 -13.79
C TYR A 138 28.82 -19.37 -13.04
N ILE A 139 28.56 -18.72 -11.90
CA ILE A 139 27.33 -18.94 -11.12
C ILE A 139 26.09 -18.54 -11.94
N LEU A 140 26.13 -17.38 -12.60
CA LEU A 140 25.02 -16.94 -13.45
C LEU A 140 24.83 -17.85 -14.67
N PHE A 141 25.92 -18.38 -15.23
CA PHE A 141 25.86 -19.33 -16.34
C PHE A 141 25.23 -20.67 -15.90
N VAL A 142 25.66 -21.22 -14.77
CA VAL A 142 25.08 -22.45 -14.17
C VAL A 142 23.60 -22.24 -13.85
N PHE A 143 23.24 -21.06 -13.31
CA PHE A 143 21.83 -20.73 -13.09
C PHE A 143 21.04 -20.63 -14.41
N GLY A 144 21.66 -20.12 -15.48
CA GLY A 144 21.09 -20.19 -16.83
C GLY A 144 20.81 -21.62 -17.26
N ILE A 145 21.79 -22.52 -17.13
CA ILE A 145 21.63 -23.96 -17.43
C ILE A 145 20.47 -24.56 -16.62
N TYR A 146 20.42 -24.29 -15.30
CA TYR A 146 19.34 -24.76 -14.43
C TYR A 146 17.95 -24.35 -14.96
N ASN A 147 17.79 -23.13 -15.46
CA ASN A 147 16.52 -22.64 -15.99
C ASN A 147 16.07 -23.34 -17.29
N VAL A 148 16.97 -23.99 -18.03
CA VAL A 148 16.61 -24.81 -19.21
C VAL A 148 15.76 -26.03 -18.82
N PHE A 149 15.97 -26.56 -17.61
CA PHE A 149 15.23 -27.72 -17.08
C PHE A 149 13.92 -27.33 -16.40
N GLN A 150 13.59 -26.04 -16.35
CA GLN A 150 12.37 -25.55 -15.72
C GLN A 150 11.22 -25.46 -16.73
N GLN A 151 10.08 -24.91 -16.30
CA GLN A 151 8.93 -24.64 -17.16
C GLN A 151 9.34 -23.90 -18.43
N GLN A 152 8.60 -24.16 -19.52
CA GLN A 152 8.90 -23.67 -20.86
C GLN A 152 9.27 -22.18 -20.88
N LEU A 153 8.47 -21.31 -20.26
CA LEU A 153 8.67 -19.86 -20.18
C LEU A 153 10.03 -19.44 -19.60
N TYR A 154 10.53 -20.16 -18.60
CA TYR A 154 11.85 -19.91 -18.01
C TYR A 154 12.96 -20.40 -18.93
N SER A 155 12.77 -21.56 -19.56
CA SER A 155 13.74 -22.16 -20.46
C SER A 155 14.01 -21.28 -21.68
N GLU A 156 12.98 -20.77 -22.36
CA GLU A 156 13.18 -19.89 -23.54
C GLU A 156 13.96 -18.61 -23.22
N GLN A 157 14.01 -18.22 -21.94
CA GLN A 157 14.63 -16.98 -21.46
C GLN A 157 15.91 -17.22 -20.65
N ALA A 158 16.39 -18.46 -20.57
CA ALA A 158 17.41 -18.91 -19.64
C ALA A 158 18.71 -18.10 -19.69
N PHE A 159 19.15 -17.70 -20.88
CA PHE A 159 20.40 -16.94 -21.05
C PHE A 159 20.22 -15.43 -21.30
N SER A 160 18.98 -14.93 -21.40
CA SER A 160 18.71 -13.51 -21.71
C SER A 160 19.34 -12.56 -20.67
N PHE A 161 19.17 -12.83 -19.37
CA PHE A 161 19.78 -12.03 -18.30
C PHE A 161 21.31 -12.16 -18.28
N PHE A 162 21.82 -13.38 -18.42
CA PHE A 162 23.25 -13.66 -18.42
C PHE A 162 23.97 -12.96 -19.58
N CYS A 163 23.41 -12.99 -20.79
CA CYS A 163 23.95 -12.25 -21.94
C CYS A 163 23.97 -10.74 -21.70
N GLY A 164 22.97 -10.19 -21.00
CA GLY A 164 22.98 -8.80 -20.55
C GLY A 164 24.12 -8.48 -19.58
N TYR A 165 24.37 -9.38 -18.62
CA TYR A 165 25.52 -9.28 -17.71
C TYR A 165 26.86 -9.31 -18.47
N LEU A 166 27.03 -10.26 -19.42
CA LEU A 166 28.23 -10.34 -20.26
C LEU A 166 28.41 -9.08 -21.12
N ALA A 167 27.33 -8.51 -21.65
CA ALA A 167 27.39 -7.26 -22.42
C ALA A 167 27.91 -6.09 -21.57
N SER A 168 27.63 -6.09 -20.26
CA SER A 168 28.22 -5.12 -19.33
C SER A 168 29.72 -5.41 -19.11
N GLU A 169 30.13 -6.66 -18.87
CA GLU A 169 31.55 -7.01 -18.71
C GLU A 169 32.40 -6.63 -19.94
N TYR A 170 31.86 -6.84 -21.14
CA TYR A 170 32.55 -6.55 -22.41
C TYR A 170 32.11 -5.23 -23.07
N ILE A 171 31.55 -4.29 -22.31
CA ILE A 171 31.03 -3.02 -22.84
C ILE A 171 32.07 -2.23 -23.64
N GLY A 172 33.35 -2.28 -23.22
CA GLY A 172 34.46 -1.64 -23.93
C GLY A 172 34.70 -2.21 -25.33
N LYS A 173 34.53 -3.52 -25.52
CA LYS A 173 34.62 -4.17 -26.85
C LYS A 173 33.40 -3.85 -27.70
N LEU A 174 32.21 -3.89 -27.11
CA LEU A 174 30.95 -3.57 -27.79
C LEU A 174 30.94 -2.15 -28.35
N ASN A 175 31.47 -1.17 -27.60
CA ASN A 175 31.54 0.22 -28.05
C ASN A 175 32.54 0.48 -29.20
N ARG A 176 33.45 -0.46 -29.49
CA ARG A 176 34.38 -0.38 -30.63
C ARG A 176 33.78 -0.88 -31.94
N LEU A 177 32.59 -1.48 -31.91
CA LEU A 177 31.96 -2.04 -33.10
C LEU A 177 31.33 -0.94 -33.97
N ASN A 178 31.71 -0.90 -35.24
CA ASN A 178 31.10 -0.02 -36.23
C ASN A 178 29.72 -0.53 -36.68
N LYS A 179 28.88 0.36 -37.23
CA LYS A 179 27.52 0.03 -37.72
C LYS A 179 27.46 -1.18 -38.66
N LYS A 180 28.41 -1.33 -39.58
CA LYS A 180 28.47 -2.49 -40.50
C LYS A 180 28.62 -3.81 -39.75
N HIS A 181 29.49 -3.86 -38.74
CA HIS A 181 29.68 -5.06 -37.92
C HIS A 181 28.44 -5.38 -37.09
N VAL A 182 27.84 -4.36 -36.46
CA VAL A 182 26.61 -4.54 -35.68
C VAL A 182 25.48 -5.06 -36.58
N LEU A 183 25.28 -4.47 -37.76
CA LEU A 183 24.27 -4.94 -38.72
C LEU A 183 24.52 -6.39 -39.13
N LYS A 184 25.77 -6.75 -39.48
CA LYS A 184 26.14 -8.12 -39.85
C LYS A 184 25.79 -9.11 -38.74
N TYR A 185 26.20 -8.85 -37.49
CA TYR A 185 25.91 -9.74 -36.38
C TYR A 185 24.41 -9.81 -36.04
N THR A 186 23.69 -8.70 -36.14
CA THR A 186 22.23 -8.68 -35.97
C THR A 186 21.53 -9.52 -37.04
N CYS A 187 21.91 -9.39 -38.31
CA CYS A 187 21.34 -10.20 -39.40
C CYS A 187 21.63 -11.70 -39.20
N ILE A 188 22.85 -12.07 -38.84
CA ILE A 188 23.21 -13.47 -38.56
C ILE A 188 22.37 -14.01 -37.39
N SER A 189 22.25 -13.24 -36.31
CA SER A 189 21.44 -13.60 -35.13
C SER A 189 19.95 -13.75 -35.48
N MET A 190 19.41 -12.87 -36.33
CA MET A 190 18.02 -12.96 -36.78
C MET A 190 17.79 -14.19 -37.65
N ILE A 191 18.66 -14.43 -38.64
CA ILE A 191 18.57 -15.61 -39.52
C ILE A 191 18.62 -16.88 -38.68
N TYR A 192 19.54 -16.96 -37.71
CA TYR A 192 19.63 -18.06 -36.76
C TYR A 192 18.31 -18.28 -35.99
N GLY A 193 17.75 -17.22 -35.42
CA GLY A 193 16.46 -17.29 -34.71
C GLY A 193 15.29 -17.68 -35.61
N ILE A 194 15.26 -17.23 -36.86
CA ILE A 194 14.24 -17.57 -37.85
C ILE A 194 14.36 -19.05 -38.26
N ILE A 195 15.58 -19.57 -38.45
CA ILE A 195 15.79 -20.99 -38.74
C ILE A 195 15.20 -21.85 -37.61
N PHE A 196 15.51 -21.55 -36.36
CA PHE A 196 14.94 -22.29 -35.22
C PHE A 196 13.43 -22.09 -35.08
N LEU A 197 12.90 -20.94 -35.49
CA LEU A 197 11.46 -20.71 -35.56
C LEU A 197 10.81 -21.60 -36.61
N LEU A 198 11.39 -21.74 -37.80
CA LEU A 198 10.90 -22.63 -38.86
C LEU A 198 11.00 -24.11 -38.43
N ILE A 199 12.12 -24.48 -37.81
CA ILE A 199 12.33 -25.83 -37.23
C ILE A 199 11.25 -26.14 -36.20
N LYS A 200 10.91 -25.20 -35.33
CA LYS A 200 9.84 -25.36 -34.33
C LYS A 200 8.49 -25.67 -34.99
N GLU A 201 8.18 -25.13 -36.16
CA GLU A 201 6.91 -25.35 -36.86
C GLU A 201 6.83 -26.70 -37.60
N ILE A 202 7.91 -27.48 -37.67
CA ILE A 202 7.89 -28.83 -38.27
C ILE A 202 7.00 -29.76 -37.42
N SER A 203 6.13 -30.53 -38.07
CA SER A 203 5.15 -31.42 -37.43
C SER A 203 5.78 -32.39 -36.43
N THR A 204 6.91 -33.03 -36.78
CA THR A 204 7.66 -33.94 -35.89
C THR A 204 8.17 -33.25 -34.63
N ILE A 205 8.51 -31.96 -34.71
CA ILE A 205 9.01 -31.17 -33.58
C ILE A 205 7.87 -30.65 -32.70
N GLN A 206 6.71 -30.39 -33.29
CA GLN A 206 5.50 -30.07 -32.52
C GLN A 206 5.00 -31.26 -31.69
N GLN A 207 5.27 -32.51 -32.11
CA GLN A 207 4.90 -33.72 -31.34
C GLN A 207 5.65 -33.84 -30.01
N ILE A 208 6.87 -33.31 -29.91
CA ILE A 208 7.69 -33.37 -28.69
C ILE A 208 7.48 -32.15 -27.77
N LYS A 209 6.41 -31.37 -27.99
CA LYS A 209 6.08 -30.19 -27.18
C LYS A 209 5.96 -30.56 -25.69
N GLY A 210 6.61 -29.77 -24.83
CA GLY A 210 6.69 -30.02 -23.39
C GLY A 210 7.90 -30.85 -22.96
N SER A 211 8.67 -31.42 -23.88
CA SER A 211 9.93 -32.09 -23.58
C SER A 211 11.10 -31.11 -23.38
N LEU A 212 12.17 -31.59 -22.73
CA LEU A 212 13.43 -30.85 -22.62
C LEU A 212 14.03 -30.52 -24.01
N LEU A 213 13.88 -31.42 -24.99
CA LEU A 213 14.41 -31.20 -26.33
C LEU A 213 13.70 -30.03 -27.02
N PHE A 214 12.38 -29.92 -26.85
CA PHE A 214 11.60 -28.79 -27.34
C PHE A 214 12.03 -27.48 -26.67
N ASN A 215 12.26 -27.50 -25.36
CA ASN A 215 12.79 -26.36 -24.60
C ASN A 215 14.14 -25.85 -25.14
N VAL A 216 15.04 -26.76 -25.52
CA VAL A 216 16.34 -26.42 -26.14
C VAL A 216 16.15 -25.77 -27.51
N ILE A 217 15.18 -26.21 -28.32
CA ILE A 217 14.86 -25.55 -29.61
C ILE A 217 14.36 -24.12 -29.35
N LEU A 218 13.44 -23.93 -28.40
CA LEU A 218 12.87 -22.62 -28.09
C LEU A 218 13.90 -21.60 -27.58
N LEU A 219 14.88 -22.05 -26.80
CA LEU A 219 16.00 -21.25 -26.29
C LEU A 219 16.70 -20.47 -27.41
N ASN A 220 16.81 -21.07 -28.58
CA ASN A 220 17.55 -20.53 -29.73
C ASN A 220 16.72 -19.56 -30.58
N ILE A 221 15.49 -19.23 -30.18
CA ILE A 221 14.60 -18.33 -30.93
C ILE A 221 14.61 -16.92 -30.31
N LYS A 222 14.30 -16.80 -29.02
CA LYS A 222 13.88 -15.51 -28.42
C LYS A 222 15.00 -14.49 -28.33
N LEU A 223 16.11 -14.84 -27.70
CA LEU A 223 17.25 -13.94 -27.55
C LEU A 223 17.89 -13.58 -28.91
N PRO A 224 18.09 -14.52 -29.85
CA PRO A 224 18.61 -14.18 -31.17
C PRO A 224 17.73 -13.20 -31.96
N LEU A 225 16.41 -13.35 -31.90
CA LEU A 225 15.47 -12.38 -32.47
C LEU A 225 15.47 -11.05 -31.70
N ALA A 226 15.63 -11.07 -30.38
CA ALA A 226 15.70 -9.87 -29.54
C ALA A 226 16.89 -8.96 -29.89
N MET A 227 17.96 -9.50 -30.46
CA MET A 227 19.11 -8.71 -30.93
C MET A 227 18.72 -7.64 -31.96
N SER A 228 17.66 -7.88 -32.75
CA SER A 228 17.11 -6.90 -33.68
C SER A 228 16.60 -5.65 -32.95
N ILE A 229 15.81 -5.83 -31.90
CA ILE A 229 15.28 -4.76 -31.05
C ILE A 229 16.43 -4.08 -30.27
N ILE A 230 17.39 -4.87 -29.78
CA ILE A 230 18.50 -4.35 -28.98
C ILE A 230 19.40 -3.40 -29.79
N THR A 231 19.64 -3.73 -31.05
CA THR A 231 20.56 -2.98 -31.92
C THR A 231 19.86 -1.92 -32.77
N ALA A 232 18.53 -2.00 -32.92
CA ALA A 232 17.71 -1.05 -33.69
C ALA A 232 17.99 0.44 -33.40
N PRO A 233 18.02 0.94 -32.15
CA PRO A 233 18.22 2.37 -31.90
C PRO A 233 19.63 2.87 -32.27
N PHE A 234 20.61 1.96 -32.36
CA PHE A 234 21.97 2.26 -32.82
C PHE A 234 22.08 2.24 -34.36
N LEU A 235 21.46 1.23 -35.00
CA LEU A 235 21.45 1.09 -36.46
C LEU A 235 20.62 2.18 -37.14
N PHE A 236 19.47 2.52 -36.56
CA PHE A 236 18.51 3.48 -37.09
C PHE A 236 18.28 4.64 -36.10
N PRO A 237 19.16 5.67 -36.09
CA PRO A 237 19.05 6.81 -35.19
C PRO A 237 17.71 7.58 -35.27
N LEU A 238 16.98 7.46 -36.38
CA LEU A 238 15.63 8.04 -36.53
C LEU A 238 14.66 7.54 -35.45
N PHE A 239 14.79 6.28 -35.01
CA PHE A 239 13.97 5.74 -33.92
C PHE A 239 14.21 6.48 -32.59
N LYS A 240 15.40 7.05 -32.38
CA LYS A 240 15.72 7.84 -31.19
C LYS A 240 14.97 9.18 -31.16
N LYS A 241 14.58 9.72 -32.33
CA LYS A 241 13.79 10.97 -32.44
C LYS A 241 12.35 10.76 -31.99
N ILE A 242 11.84 9.53 -32.02
CA ILE A 242 10.50 9.19 -31.55
C ILE A 242 10.49 9.21 -30.02
N GLY A 243 10.16 10.36 -29.44
CA GLY A 243 10.20 10.58 -28.00
C GLY A 243 9.23 9.72 -27.17
N ILE A 244 8.20 9.13 -27.80
CA ILE A 244 7.17 8.35 -27.09
C ILE A 244 7.75 7.09 -26.43
N PHE A 245 8.60 6.33 -27.14
CA PHE A 245 9.22 5.11 -26.61
C PHE A 245 10.16 5.42 -25.44
N ASN A 246 10.89 6.54 -25.49
CA ASN A 246 11.70 6.98 -24.36
C ASN A 246 10.85 7.36 -23.14
N LYS A 247 9.64 7.92 -23.34
CA LYS A 247 8.70 8.20 -22.24
C LYS A 247 8.14 6.90 -21.66
N LEU A 248 7.69 5.97 -22.52
CA LEU A 248 7.20 4.64 -22.15
C LEU A 248 8.27 3.82 -21.42
N GLY A 249 9.52 3.86 -21.89
CA GLY A 249 10.63 3.17 -21.25
C GLY A 249 10.86 3.57 -19.81
N LYS A 250 10.57 4.83 -19.46
CA LYS A 250 10.68 5.30 -18.09
C LYS A 250 9.57 4.76 -17.16
N ILE A 251 8.40 4.37 -17.69
CA ILE A 251 7.27 3.75 -16.97
C ILE A 251 7.14 2.25 -17.25
N SER A 252 8.15 1.64 -17.89
CA SER A 252 8.08 0.28 -18.45
C SER A 252 7.71 -0.78 -17.41
N TYR A 253 8.28 -0.69 -16.21
CA TYR A 253 7.98 -1.60 -15.10
C TYR A 253 6.55 -1.41 -14.59
N GLU A 254 6.12 -0.17 -14.36
CA GLU A 254 4.76 0.11 -13.91
C GLU A 254 3.73 -0.35 -14.95
N LEU A 255 4.00 -0.10 -16.24
CA LEU A 255 3.14 -0.52 -17.35
C LEU A 255 3.03 -2.04 -17.44
N TYR A 256 4.13 -2.76 -17.23
CA TYR A 256 4.13 -4.22 -17.19
C TYR A 256 3.22 -4.77 -16.09
N ILE A 257 3.16 -4.14 -14.91
CA ILE A 257 2.35 -4.67 -13.81
C ILE A 257 0.87 -4.25 -13.97
N VAL A 258 0.62 -3.01 -14.37
CA VAL A 258 -0.74 -2.45 -14.43
C VAL A 258 -1.58 -3.07 -15.55
N HIS A 259 -1.03 -3.29 -16.74
CA HIS A 259 -1.83 -3.72 -17.89
C HIS A 259 -2.46 -5.10 -17.70
N TYR A 260 -1.82 -5.98 -16.93
CA TYR A 260 -2.29 -7.34 -16.69
C TYR A 260 -3.71 -7.37 -16.11
N ASN A 261 -4.03 -6.40 -15.24
CA ASN A 261 -5.35 -6.31 -14.60
C ASN A 261 -6.48 -5.93 -15.55
N PHE A 262 -6.16 -5.36 -16.71
CA PHE A 262 -7.16 -4.96 -17.71
C PHE A 262 -7.40 -6.02 -18.78
N ILE A 263 -6.64 -7.13 -18.77
CA ILE A 263 -6.81 -8.22 -19.75
C ILE A 263 -8.26 -8.75 -19.78
N PRO A 264 -8.93 -9.03 -18.63
CA PRO A 264 -10.31 -9.53 -18.65
C PRO A 264 -11.34 -8.54 -19.20
N ALA A 265 -11.00 -7.25 -19.28
CA ALA A 265 -11.89 -6.21 -19.76
C ALA A 265 -11.82 -5.99 -21.29
N ILE A 266 -10.96 -6.73 -21.99
CA ILE A 266 -10.79 -6.61 -23.44
C ILE A 266 -11.89 -7.40 -24.15
N THR A 267 -12.77 -6.69 -24.85
CA THR A 267 -13.88 -7.28 -25.62
C THR A 267 -13.78 -7.04 -27.13
N GLY A 268 -12.85 -6.18 -27.56
CA GLY A 268 -12.68 -5.80 -28.97
C GLY A 268 -11.63 -4.72 -29.19
N ILE A 269 -11.37 -4.34 -30.44
CA ILE A 269 -10.29 -3.41 -30.81
C ILE A 269 -10.41 -2.04 -30.10
N ILE A 270 -11.64 -1.50 -29.98
CA ILE A 270 -11.86 -0.22 -29.28
C ILE A 270 -11.45 -0.33 -27.81
N SER A 271 -11.79 -1.43 -27.15
CA SER A 271 -11.40 -1.68 -25.74
C SER A 271 -9.88 -1.75 -25.58
N ILE A 272 -9.14 -2.29 -26.56
CA ILE A 272 -7.67 -2.32 -26.55
C ILE A 272 -7.12 -0.89 -26.47
N PHE A 273 -7.62 0.04 -27.27
CA PHE A 273 -7.17 1.44 -27.24
C PHE A 273 -7.51 2.11 -25.90
N ILE A 274 -8.74 1.91 -25.40
CA ILE A 274 -9.20 2.48 -24.13
C ILE A 274 -8.34 1.98 -22.96
N TYR A 275 -8.19 0.66 -22.81
CA TYR A 275 -7.44 0.07 -21.70
C TYR A 275 -5.93 0.24 -21.83
N SER A 276 -5.40 0.41 -23.05
CA SER A 276 -4.01 0.85 -23.25
C SER A 276 -3.80 2.27 -22.71
N ALA A 277 -4.72 3.19 -22.99
CA ALA A 277 -4.65 4.56 -22.48
C ALA A 277 -4.74 4.58 -20.94
N PHE A 278 -5.69 3.85 -20.35
CA PHE A 278 -5.80 3.71 -18.90
C PHE A 278 -4.53 3.12 -18.27
N SER A 279 -4.00 2.03 -18.84
CA SER A 279 -2.77 1.40 -18.37
C SER A 279 -1.60 2.38 -18.34
N ILE A 280 -1.45 3.21 -19.38
CA ILE A 280 -0.40 4.25 -19.44
C ILE A 280 -0.64 5.34 -18.38
N ILE A 281 -1.86 5.86 -18.23
CA ILE A 281 -2.18 6.90 -17.25
C ILE A 281 -1.88 6.44 -15.83
N ILE A 282 -2.38 5.26 -15.46
CA ILE A 282 -2.18 4.67 -14.13
C ILE A 282 -0.69 4.43 -13.89
N SER A 283 0.04 3.92 -14.90
CA SER A 283 1.49 3.69 -14.80
C SER A 283 2.29 4.98 -14.60
N VAL A 284 1.87 6.09 -15.22
CA VAL A 284 2.51 7.40 -15.02
C VAL A 284 2.31 7.89 -13.59
N ILE A 285 1.09 7.79 -13.06
CA ILE A 285 0.76 8.16 -11.67
C ILE A 285 1.56 7.28 -10.71
N PHE A 286 1.54 5.98 -10.93
CA PHE A 286 2.19 5.01 -10.07
C PHE A 286 3.70 5.21 -10.03
N ARG A 287 4.32 5.48 -11.19
CA ARG A 287 5.73 5.84 -11.26
C ARG A 287 6.07 7.08 -10.44
N ARG A 288 5.22 8.11 -10.44
CA ARG A 288 5.47 9.32 -9.64
C ARG A 288 5.44 9.00 -8.15
N ILE A 289 4.50 8.15 -7.70
CA ILE A 289 4.46 7.67 -6.32
C ILE A 289 5.73 6.87 -5.99
N ASN A 290 6.16 5.95 -6.87
CA ASN A 290 7.40 5.18 -6.70
C ASN A 290 8.64 6.08 -6.61
N GLN A 291 8.68 7.16 -7.39
CA GLN A 291 9.78 8.13 -7.31
C GLN A 291 9.82 8.83 -5.95
N PHE A 292 8.67 9.22 -5.39
CA PHE A 292 8.62 9.79 -4.05
C PHE A 292 8.99 8.76 -2.98
N LEU A 293 8.50 7.53 -3.09
CA LEU A 293 8.86 6.44 -2.19
C LEU A 293 10.37 6.14 -2.19
N SER A 294 11.03 6.28 -3.35
CA SER A 294 12.48 6.09 -3.48
C SER A 294 13.32 7.20 -2.82
N LYS A 295 12.75 8.40 -2.62
CA LYS A 295 13.43 9.54 -2.01
C LYS A 295 13.27 9.50 -0.49
N LYS A 296 14.38 9.51 0.25
CA LYS A 296 14.38 9.46 1.72
C LYS A 296 13.45 10.51 2.36
N SER A 297 13.42 11.74 1.83
CA SER A 297 12.59 12.84 2.36
C SER A 297 11.08 12.66 2.15
N TYR A 298 10.67 11.80 1.21
CA TYR A 298 9.28 11.56 0.87
C TYR A 298 8.83 10.14 1.21
N PHE A 299 9.73 9.27 1.68
CA PHE A 299 9.43 7.87 1.96
C PHE A 299 8.24 7.71 2.91
N ILE A 300 8.28 8.39 4.07
CA ILE A 300 7.19 8.34 5.06
C ILE A 300 5.89 8.87 4.44
N TYR A 301 5.95 10.03 3.79
CA TYR A 301 4.80 10.64 3.13
C TYR A 301 4.14 9.71 2.10
N SER A 302 4.93 9.10 1.21
CA SER A 302 4.44 8.21 0.16
C SER A 302 3.91 6.89 0.70
N LEU A 303 4.59 6.31 1.69
CA LEU A 303 4.12 5.07 2.32
C LEU A 303 2.79 5.31 3.02
N THR A 304 2.66 6.38 3.81
CA THR A 304 1.39 6.76 4.43
C THR A 304 0.31 7.06 3.40
N GLY A 305 0.66 7.69 2.27
CA GLY A 305 -0.27 7.93 1.18
C GLY A 305 -0.84 6.64 0.58
N ILE A 306 0.01 5.62 0.35
CA ILE A 306 -0.44 4.31 -0.13
C ILE A 306 -1.37 3.64 0.89
N LEU A 307 -1.02 3.70 2.19
CA LEU A 307 -1.86 3.15 3.26
C LEU A 307 -3.21 3.87 3.31
N TYR A 308 -3.23 5.20 3.28
CA TYR A 308 -4.45 6.02 3.27
C TYR A 308 -5.36 5.67 2.09
N ILE A 309 -4.81 5.58 0.87
CA ILE A 309 -5.59 5.14 -0.31
C ILE A 309 -6.14 3.74 -0.06
N GLY A 310 -5.34 2.82 0.48
CA GLY A 310 -5.78 1.45 0.78
C GLY A 310 -6.99 1.42 1.72
N ILE A 311 -6.97 2.20 2.81
CA ILE A 311 -8.10 2.29 3.76
C ILE A 311 -9.37 2.76 3.06
N CYS A 312 -9.29 3.87 2.33
CA CYS A 312 -10.44 4.44 1.63
C CYS A 312 -10.93 3.53 0.50
N TYR A 313 -10.02 2.87 -0.19
CA TYR A 313 -10.30 1.94 -1.27
C TYR A 313 -11.05 0.70 -0.76
N THR A 314 -10.61 0.07 0.34
CA THR A 314 -11.25 -1.12 0.89
C THR A 314 -12.69 -0.83 1.34
N LEU A 315 -12.94 0.32 1.96
CA LEU A 315 -14.29 0.74 2.32
C LEU A 315 -15.17 0.96 1.08
N MET A 316 -14.64 1.70 0.09
CA MET A 316 -15.36 1.95 -1.15
C MET A 316 -15.71 0.63 -1.86
N CYS A 317 -14.78 -0.32 -1.95
CA CYS A 317 -15.03 -1.64 -2.53
C CYS A 317 -16.19 -2.34 -1.84
N LYS A 318 -16.13 -2.50 -0.52
CA LYS A 318 -17.14 -3.26 0.22
C LYS A 318 -18.57 -2.78 -0.01
N TYR A 319 -18.79 -1.46 0.03
CA TYR A 319 -20.13 -0.93 -0.06
C TYR A 319 -20.59 -0.73 -1.51
N SER A 320 -19.69 -0.39 -2.44
CA SER A 320 -20.05 -0.28 -3.87
C SER A 320 -20.37 -1.64 -4.50
N MET A 321 -19.72 -2.73 -4.05
CA MET A 321 -20.06 -4.11 -4.45
C MET A 321 -21.52 -4.48 -4.18
N ARG A 322 -22.15 -3.86 -3.18
CA ARG A 322 -23.55 -4.12 -2.81
C ARG A 322 -24.55 -3.33 -3.65
N VAL A 323 -24.07 -2.32 -4.38
CA VAL A 323 -24.91 -1.35 -5.10
C VAL A 323 -24.81 -1.58 -6.61
N THR A 324 -23.64 -1.96 -7.12
CA THR A 324 -23.42 -2.11 -8.57
C THR A 324 -22.40 -3.18 -8.88
N GLU A 325 -22.64 -3.93 -9.96
CA GLU A 325 -21.69 -4.90 -10.52
C GLU A 325 -20.44 -4.21 -11.12
N HIS A 326 -20.54 -2.92 -11.45
CA HIS A 326 -19.44 -2.12 -12.01
C HIS A 326 -18.54 -1.46 -10.94
N TYR A 327 -18.61 -1.94 -9.69
CA TYR A 327 -17.90 -1.37 -8.54
C TYR A 327 -16.39 -1.22 -8.78
N GLY A 328 -15.77 -2.09 -9.58
CA GLY A 328 -14.34 -2.04 -9.85
C GLY A 328 -13.87 -0.78 -10.54
N TYR A 329 -14.60 -0.32 -11.56
CA TYR A 329 -14.25 0.93 -12.26
C TYR A 329 -14.37 2.14 -11.33
N ILE A 330 -15.40 2.16 -10.49
CA ILE A 330 -15.63 3.22 -9.51
C ILE A 330 -14.50 3.26 -8.48
N CYS A 331 -14.11 2.11 -7.94
CA CYS A 331 -13.06 2.02 -6.92
C CYS A 331 -11.68 2.39 -7.49
N ILE A 332 -11.35 1.96 -8.71
CA ILE A 332 -10.11 2.34 -9.39
C ILE A 332 -10.10 3.84 -9.67
N GLY A 333 -11.21 4.39 -10.19
CA GLY A 333 -11.35 5.83 -10.42
C GLY A 333 -11.15 6.65 -9.14
N TYR A 334 -11.77 6.23 -8.04
CA TYR A 334 -11.62 6.85 -6.72
C TYR A 334 -10.17 6.78 -6.21
N ALA A 335 -9.52 5.62 -6.29
CA ALA A 335 -8.11 5.47 -5.93
C ALA A 335 -7.18 6.39 -6.74
N LEU A 336 -7.48 6.61 -8.02
CA LEU A 336 -6.72 7.54 -8.86
C LEU A 336 -6.90 9.00 -8.45
N VAL A 337 -8.12 9.41 -8.09
CA VAL A 337 -8.39 10.75 -7.54
C VAL A 337 -7.60 10.97 -6.25
N LEU A 338 -7.61 10.00 -5.33
CA LEU A 338 -6.83 10.08 -4.10
C LEU A 338 -5.32 10.12 -4.37
N ALA A 339 -4.83 9.29 -5.30
CA ALA A 339 -3.42 9.28 -5.72
C ALA A 339 -2.98 10.63 -6.31
N LEU A 340 -3.81 11.24 -7.15
CA LEU A 340 -3.57 12.58 -7.69
C LEU A 340 -3.58 13.64 -6.58
N GLY A 341 -4.51 13.54 -5.62
CA GLY A 341 -4.56 14.39 -4.44
C GLY A 341 -3.26 14.33 -3.62
N ILE A 342 -2.76 13.12 -3.33
CA ILE A 342 -1.49 12.92 -2.61
C ILE A 342 -0.31 13.49 -3.41
N LEU A 343 -0.27 13.30 -4.73
CA LEU A 343 0.79 13.88 -5.56
C LEU A 343 0.72 15.42 -5.59
N PHE A 344 -0.48 15.99 -5.58
CA PHE A 344 -0.71 17.43 -5.57
C PHE A 344 -0.31 18.07 -4.23
N PHE A 345 -0.67 17.42 -3.11
CA PHE A 345 -0.35 17.88 -1.76
C PHE A 345 1.08 17.55 -1.30
N ALA A 346 1.84 16.81 -2.11
CA ALA A 346 3.20 16.43 -1.80
C ALA A 346 4.04 17.64 -1.37
N PRO A 347 4.81 17.53 -0.28
CA PRO A 347 5.47 18.67 0.32
C PRO A 347 6.53 19.23 -0.64
N LYS A 348 6.37 20.48 -1.06
CA LYS A 348 7.34 21.21 -1.89
C LYS A 348 8.26 22.05 -1.00
N GLU A 349 9.49 22.28 -1.46
CA GLU A 349 10.33 23.34 -0.89
C GLU A 349 9.69 24.66 -1.27
N GLU A 350 9.07 25.32 -0.29
CA GLU A 350 8.50 26.64 -0.46
C GLU A 350 9.11 27.56 0.59
N GLU A 351 9.47 28.76 0.16
CA GLU A 351 9.77 29.87 1.06
C GLU A 351 8.55 30.12 1.95
N LYS A 352 8.80 30.48 3.22
CA LYS A 352 7.77 30.90 4.17
C LYS A 352 7.19 32.26 3.77
N LYS A 353 6.51 32.35 2.63
CA LYS A 353 5.67 33.50 2.32
C LYS A 353 4.37 33.35 3.11
N THR A 354 4.20 34.20 4.11
CA THR A 354 2.96 34.36 4.84
C THR A 354 1.89 34.92 3.91
N ASN A 355 1.04 34.03 3.39
CA ASN A 355 -0.10 34.43 2.58
C ASN A 355 -1.27 34.84 3.50
N ARG A 356 -1.65 36.12 3.45
CA ARG A 356 -2.73 36.71 4.26
C ARG A 356 -4.10 36.06 4.04
N TYR A 357 -4.31 35.37 2.91
CA TYR A 357 -5.58 34.74 2.57
C TYR A 357 -5.76 33.32 3.15
N LEU A 358 -4.70 32.71 3.69
CA LEU A 358 -4.77 31.34 4.22
C LEU A 358 -5.77 31.15 5.37
N PRO A 359 -5.92 32.09 6.34
CA PRO A 359 -6.93 31.95 7.39
C PRO A 359 -8.36 31.95 6.83
N TYR A 360 -8.66 32.79 5.84
CA TYR A 360 -9.98 32.84 5.19
C TYR A 360 -10.26 31.56 4.41
N LEU A 361 -9.28 31.07 3.63
CA LEU A 361 -9.41 29.81 2.90
C LEU A 361 -9.60 28.62 3.85
N PHE A 362 -8.89 28.61 4.98
CA PHE A 362 -9.08 27.63 6.03
C PHE A 362 -10.50 27.69 6.62
N GLY A 363 -11.01 28.89 6.90
CA GLY A 363 -12.39 29.09 7.34
C GLY A 363 -13.39 28.53 6.33
N ILE A 364 -13.29 28.93 5.06
CA ILE A 364 -14.21 28.49 3.99
C ILE A 364 -14.18 26.96 3.84
N THR A 365 -13.00 26.37 3.67
CA THR A 365 -12.88 24.91 3.45
C THR A 365 -13.42 24.11 4.63
N THR A 366 -13.18 24.58 5.86
CA THR A 366 -13.67 23.91 7.07
C THR A 366 -15.18 24.08 7.23
N THR A 367 -15.72 25.27 6.96
CA THR A 367 -17.17 25.50 6.97
C THR A 367 -17.89 24.63 5.94
N VAL A 368 -17.35 24.51 4.73
CA VAL A 368 -17.91 23.62 3.69
C VAL A 368 -17.91 22.16 4.16
N LEU A 369 -16.83 21.68 4.76
CA LEU A 369 -16.78 20.34 5.33
C LEU A 369 -17.87 20.17 6.40
N VAL A 370 -17.93 21.07 7.39
CA VAL A 370 -18.90 20.99 8.50
C VAL A 370 -20.34 21.02 8.00
N ILE A 371 -20.68 21.90 7.07
CA ILE A 371 -22.02 21.96 6.46
C ILE A 371 -22.33 20.62 5.78
N GLY A 372 -21.39 20.07 5.01
CA GLY A 372 -21.56 18.77 4.39
C GLY A 372 -21.80 17.65 5.41
N LEU A 373 -20.99 17.59 6.48
CA LEU A 373 -21.16 16.58 7.54
C LEU A 373 -22.52 16.72 8.24
N LEU A 374 -22.97 17.94 8.53
CA LEU A 374 -24.30 18.19 9.10
C LEU A 374 -25.41 17.73 8.15
N ILE A 375 -25.33 18.08 6.86
CA ILE A 375 -26.30 17.62 5.86
C ILE A 375 -26.37 16.09 5.86
N ALA A 376 -25.23 15.40 5.80
CA ALA A 376 -25.20 13.93 5.82
C ALA A 376 -25.84 13.37 7.11
N GLN A 377 -25.47 13.91 8.27
CA GLN A 377 -25.93 13.42 9.57
C GLN A 377 -27.44 13.61 9.81
N TYR A 378 -28.02 14.71 9.30
CA TYR A 378 -29.45 15.00 9.42
C TYR A 378 -30.28 14.40 8.29
N HIS A 379 -29.66 14.05 7.15
CA HIS A 379 -30.35 13.37 6.06
C HIS A 379 -30.63 11.89 6.35
N PHE A 380 -29.70 11.19 7.01
CA PHE A 380 -29.85 9.78 7.36
C PHE A 380 -30.45 9.60 8.77
N ASP A 381 -31.60 8.92 8.84
CA ASP A 381 -32.24 8.55 10.11
C ASP A 381 -31.51 7.35 10.75
N PRO A 382 -30.90 7.51 11.94
CA PRO A 382 -30.15 6.44 12.61
C PRO A 382 -31.00 5.22 12.98
N LEU A 383 -32.33 5.35 13.13
CA LEU A 383 -33.21 4.25 13.51
C LEU A 383 -33.58 3.35 12.34
N THR A 384 -33.48 3.87 11.10
CA THR A 384 -33.74 3.09 9.88
C THR A 384 -32.47 2.42 9.33
N ASN A 385 -31.30 2.81 9.85
CA ASN A 385 -30.03 2.22 9.49
C ASN A 385 -29.92 0.77 10.00
N LYS A 386 -29.35 -0.14 9.20
CA LYS A 386 -29.02 -1.52 9.63
C LYS A 386 -27.77 -1.58 10.53
N VAL A 387 -27.45 -0.49 11.21
CA VAL A 387 -26.22 -0.28 11.98
C VAL A 387 -26.58 0.38 13.30
N ASP A 388 -26.21 -0.24 14.41
CA ASP A 388 -26.68 0.13 15.75
C ASP A 388 -25.75 1.08 16.53
N ARG A 389 -24.78 1.68 15.84
CA ARG A 389 -23.73 2.55 16.38
C ARG A 389 -24.29 3.72 17.19
N TRP A 390 -25.26 4.45 16.63
CA TRP A 390 -25.92 5.55 17.32
C TRP A 390 -26.58 5.11 18.64
N SER A 391 -27.39 4.05 18.62
CA SER A 391 -28.09 3.55 19.82
C SER A 391 -27.13 2.94 20.85
N ALA A 392 -26.00 2.38 20.41
CA ALA A 392 -24.95 1.88 21.29
C ALA A 392 -24.26 2.97 22.11
N LEU A 393 -24.39 4.24 21.69
CA LEU A 393 -23.98 5.42 22.47
C LEU A 393 -25.16 6.07 23.20
N ALA A 394 -26.28 6.29 22.52
CA ALA A 394 -27.38 7.09 23.04
C ALA A 394 -28.12 6.39 24.19
N TYR A 395 -28.42 5.09 24.06
CA TYR A 395 -29.23 4.38 25.05
C TYR A 395 -28.52 4.13 26.38
N PRO A 396 -27.20 3.86 26.44
CA PRO A 396 -26.50 3.81 27.73
C PRO A 396 -26.54 5.13 28.49
N ILE A 397 -26.43 6.25 27.77
CA ILE A 397 -26.51 7.59 28.38
C ILE A 397 -27.96 7.86 28.82
N GLN A 398 -28.94 7.44 28.03
CA GLN A 398 -30.36 7.50 28.41
C GLN A 398 -30.63 6.71 29.69
N ASN A 399 -30.14 5.47 29.79
CA ASN A 399 -30.25 4.64 31.00
C ASN A 399 -29.59 5.32 32.20
N LEU A 400 -28.40 5.90 32.01
CA LEU A 400 -27.69 6.66 33.03
C LEU A 400 -28.58 7.79 33.60
N PHE A 401 -29.25 8.56 32.73
CA PHE A 401 -30.14 9.64 33.16
C PHE A 401 -31.47 9.16 33.77
N HIS A 402 -31.92 7.95 33.43
CA HIS A 402 -33.12 7.33 34.02
C HIS A 402 -32.85 6.54 35.31
N GLY A 403 -31.62 6.59 35.85
CA GLY A 403 -31.26 5.81 37.04
C GLY A 403 -31.25 4.30 36.79
N GLN A 404 -31.04 3.87 35.55
CA GLN A 404 -30.83 2.48 35.16
C GLN A 404 -29.36 2.23 34.86
N PHE A 405 -28.90 0.98 35.05
CA PHE A 405 -27.52 0.62 34.77
C PHE A 405 -27.16 0.89 33.29
N PRO A 406 -26.12 1.69 32.98
CA PRO A 406 -25.88 2.12 31.59
C PRO A 406 -25.64 0.98 30.60
N TYR A 407 -24.96 -0.09 31.02
CA TYR A 407 -24.61 -1.20 30.12
C TYR A 407 -25.69 -2.28 30.00
N SER A 408 -26.83 -2.11 30.69
CA SER A 408 -28.02 -2.94 30.47
C SER A 408 -28.77 -2.57 29.19
N ALA A 409 -28.49 -1.39 28.62
CA ALA A 409 -29.14 -0.87 27.44
C ALA A 409 -28.89 -1.77 26.21
N LYS A 410 -29.99 -2.24 25.60
CA LYS A 410 -29.97 -2.92 24.31
C LYS A 410 -30.10 -1.92 23.18
N THR A 411 -29.31 -2.09 22.13
CA THR A 411 -29.40 -1.25 20.93
C THR A 411 -30.70 -1.50 20.17
N HIS A 412 -31.04 -0.64 19.21
CA HIS A 412 -32.28 -0.80 18.42
C HIS A 412 -32.28 -2.07 17.54
N LEU A 413 -31.12 -2.71 17.37
CA LEU A 413 -30.96 -4.01 16.69
C LEU A 413 -30.68 -5.17 17.67
N GLY A 414 -30.84 -4.95 18.98
CA GLY A 414 -30.63 -5.97 20.02
C GLY A 414 -29.18 -6.21 20.44
N GLY A 415 -28.24 -5.39 19.96
CA GLY A 415 -26.83 -5.36 20.37
C GLY A 415 -26.62 -4.74 21.76
N ASN A 416 -25.35 -4.53 22.15
CA ASN A 416 -24.97 -3.99 23.45
C ASN A 416 -23.91 -2.88 23.30
N ALA A 417 -23.80 -2.03 24.32
CA ALA A 417 -22.82 -0.95 24.34
C ALA A 417 -21.40 -1.46 24.65
N SER A 418 -20.45 -1.08 23.79
CA SER A 418 -19.03 -1.41 23.91
C SER A 418 -18.11 -0.30 24.47
N PRO A 419 -18.46 1.01 24.40
CA PRO A 419 -17.55 2.03 24.87
C PRO A 419 -17.32 2.02 26.38
N PHE A 420 -16.14 2.43 26.81
CA PHE A 420 -15.80 2.53 28.22
C PHE A 420 -16.28 3.86 28.86
N PRO A 421 -16.30 3.96 30.21
CA PRO A 421 -17.06 4.98 30.92
C PRO A 421 -16.69 6.43 30.58
N ILE A 422 -15.40 6.73 30.40
CA ILE A 422 -14.96 8.08 30.03
C ILE A 422 -15.48 8.48 28.64
N TRP A 423 -15.65 7.51 27.73
CA TRP A 423 -16.26 7.78 26.44
C TRP A 423 -17.74 8.12 26.55
N LEU A 424 -18.49 7.43 27.43
CA LEU A 424 -19.88 7.78 27.72
C LEU A 424 -19.99 9.20 28.28
N VAL A 425 -19.15 9.55 29.25
CA VAL A 425 -19.11 10.89 29.85
C VAL A 425 -18.82 11.97 28.82
N PHE A 426 -17.88 11.73 27.90
CA PHE A 426 -17.56 12.65 26.81
C PHE A 426 -18.77 12.96 25.92
N HIS A 427 -19.69 11.99 25.73
CA HIS A 427 -20.86 12.14 24.87
C HIS A 427 -22.07 12.79 25.55
N ILE A 428 -22.07 12.94 26.88
CA ILE A 428 -23.20 13.52 27.64
C ILE A 428 -23.63 14.90 27.10
N PRO A 429 -22.73 15.88 26.83
CA PRO A 429 -23.15 17.18 26.31
C PRO A 429 -23.90 17.08 24.98
N PHE A 430 -23.49 16.15 24.10
CA PHE A 430 -24.12 15.94 22.80
C PHE A 430 -25.44 15.17 22.90
N TYR A 431 -25.57 14.28 23.87
CA TYR A 431 -26.85 13.67 24.23
C TYR A 431 -27.85 14.72 24.70
N LEU A 432 -27.43 15.68 25.52
CA LEU A 432 -28.28 16.80 25.98
C LEU A 432 -28.70 17.72 24.82
N LEU A 433 -27.88 17.83 23.78
CA LEU A 433 -28.23 18.48 22.50
C LEU A 433 -29.15 17.63 21.61
N GLN A 434 -29.65 16.50 22.12
CA GLN A 434 -30.51 15.53 21.43
C GLN A 434 -29.86 14.86 20.20
N ASN A 435 -28.55 15.00 20.02
CA ASN A 435 -27.84 14.40 18.90
C ASN A 435 -26.39 14.06 19.25
N VAL A 436 -26.19 12.83 19.73
CA VAL A 436 -24.85 12.31 20.10
C VAL A 436 -23.85 12.31 18.94
N GLY A 437 -24.30 12.25 17.68
CA GLY A 437 -23.41 12.25 16.52
C GLY A 437 -22.70 13.60 16.29
N LEU A 438 -23.18 14.70 16.91
CA LEU A 438 -22.49 15.99 16.86
C LEU A 438 -21.07 15.93 17.46
N SER A 439 -20.82 14.95 18.34
CA SER A 439 -19.49 14.66 18.90
C SER A 439 -18.45 14.33 17.83
N GLU A 440 -18.86 13.69 16.72
CA GLU A 440 -17.96 13.32 15.63
C GLU A 440 -17.49 14.55 14.86
N ILE A 441 -18.42 15.45 14.52
CA ILE A 441 -18.09 16.74 13.90
C ILE A 441 -17.18 17.54 14.84
N PHE A 442 -17.50 17.57 16.14
CA PHE A 442 -16.69 18.28 17.13
C PHE A 442 -15.25 17.74 17.24
N THR A 443 -15.08 16.42 17.35
CA THR A 443 -13.75 15.80 17.44
C THR A 443 -12.95 15.97 16.15
N CYS A 444 -13.60 15.87 14.98
CA CYS A 444 -13.01 16.18 13.68
C CYS A 444 -12.48 17.62 13.64
N MET A 445 -13.25 18.59 14.15
CA MET A 445 -12.83 20.00 14.22
C MET A 445 -11.65 20.23 15.16
N ILE A 446 -11.65 19.61 16.34
CA ILE A 446 -10.49 19.64 17.25
C ILE A 446 -9.25 19.08 16.57
N PHE A 447 -9.39 17.97 15.83
CA PHE A 447 -8.30 17.36 15.10
C PHE A 447 -7.73 18.29 14.02
N ILE A 448 -8.57 18.89 13.18
CA ILE A 448 -8.15 19.87 12.16
C ILE A 448 -7.42 21.06 12.82
N TYR A 449 -7.96 21.55 13.94
CA TYR A 449 -7.33 22.63 14.70
C TYR A 449 -5.97 22.21 15.30
N SER A 450 -5.83 20.97 15.77
CA SER A 450 -4.54 20.46 16.25
C SER A 450 -3.47 20.46 15.15
N ILE A 451 -3.83 20.16 13.89
CA ILE A 451 -2.92 20.23 12.75
C ILE A 451 -2.54 21.68 12.43
N LYS A 452 -3.50 22.62 12.55
CA LYS A 452 -3.23 24.05 12.45
C LYS A 452 -2.18 24.48 13.48
N LEU A 453 -2.30 24.04 14.74
CA LEU A 453 -1.32 24.34 15.78
C LEU A 453 0.06 23.73 15.44
N LEU A 454 0.06 22.51 14.91
CA LEU A 454 1.28 21.76 14.62
C LEU A 454 2.09 22.31 13.43
N SER A 455 1.42 22.79 12.37
CA SER A 455 2.11 23.14 11.12
C SER A 455 1.48 24.30 10.32
N GLY A 456 0.53 25.02 10.92
CA GLY A 456 -0.09 26.22 10.35
C GLY A 456 -1.26 25.95 9.40
N TYR A 457 -1.83 27.04 8.88
CA TYR A 457 -3.06 27.02 8.07
C TYR A 457 -2.98 26.14 6.82
N LYS A 458 -1.84 26.12 6.12
CA LYS A 458 -1.68 25.32 4.90
C LYS A 458 -1.80 23.82 5.19
N ALA A 459 -1.25 23.35 6.32
CA ALA A 459 -1.36 21.96 6.74
C ALA A 459 -2.81 21.63 7.14
N ALA A 460 -3.48 22.54 7.86
CA ALA A 460 -4.87 22.35 8.25
C ALA A 460 -5.82 22.29 7.04
N ILE A 461 -5.64 23.16 6.04
CA ILE A 461 -6.42 23.11 4.78
C ILE A 461 -6.22 21.77 4.06
N LYS A 462 -4.97 21.27 3.99
CA LYS A 462 -4.70 19.94 3.41
C LYS A 462 -5.43 18.83 4.18
N ALA A 463 -5.41 18.89 5.51
CA ALA A 463 -6.12 17.94 6.36
C ALA A 463 -7.62 17.97 6.08
N THR A 464 -8.22 19.16 6.03
CA THR A 464 -9.64 19.36 5.70
C THR A 464 -9.99 18.79 4.33
N LEU A 465 -9.17 19.02 3.30
CA LEU A 465 -9.40 18.49 1.96
C LEU A 465 -9.23 16.97 1.88
N LEU A 466 -8.26 16.39 2.61
CA LEU A 466 -8.10 14.94 2.68
C LEU A 466 -9.30 14.30 3.39
N LEU A 467 -9.75 14.87 4.51
CA LEU A 467 -10.96 14.44 5.21
C LEU A 467 -12.20 14.50 4.32
N PHE A 468 -12.35 15.59 3.57
CA PHE A 468 -13.44 15.74 2.60
C PHE A 468 -13.42 14.65 1.51
N LEU A 469 -12.23 14.27 1.04
CA LEU A 469 -12.06 13.21 0.03
C LEU A 469 -12.22 11.79 0.62
N SER A 470 -12.20 11.62 1.94
CA SER A 470 -12.28 10.33 2.61
C SER A 470 -13.72 9.84 2.70
N ILE A 471 -14.11 8.83 1.91
CA ILE A 471 -15.45 8.23 1.98
C ILE A 471 -15.76 7.67 3.37
N ASN A 472 -14.73 7.25 4.10
CA ASN A 472 -14.83 6.73 5.47
C ASN A 472 -15.41 7.76 6.44
N LEU A 473 -15.03 9.03 6.33
CA LEU A 473 -15.57 10.07 7.22
C LEU A 473 -17.07 10.27 6.96
N TRP A 474 -17.47 10.28 5.69
CA TRP A 474 -18.87 10.42 5.32
C TRP A 474 -19.71 9.23 5.80
N TYR A 475 -19.16 8.02 5.69
CA TYR A 475 -19.80 6.82 6.20
C TYR A 475 -19.98 6.88 7.72
N GLU A 476 -18.90 7.15 8.47
CA GLU A 476 -18.92 7.19 9.94
C GLU A 476 -19.92 8.24 10.46
N VAL A 477 -19.97 9.43 9.84
CA VAL A 477 -20.94 10.48 10.19
C VAL A 477 -22.38 10.07 9.87
N ALA A 478 -22.61 9.40 8.74
CA ALA A 478 -23.96 8.94 8.37
C ALA A 478 -24.51 7.91 9.36
N VAL A 479 -23.65 7.03 9.90
CA VAL A 479 -24.05 6.02 10.91
C VAL A 479 -23.88 6.50 12.35
N ARG A 480 -23.30 7.69 12.55
CA ARG A 480 -22.97 8.29 13.86
C ARG A 480 -22.07 7.38 14.69
N SER A 481 -20.99 6.93 14.07
CA SER A 481 -20.02 6.02 14.67
C SER A 481 -19.03 6.73 15.58
N ASP A 482 -18.69 6.09 16.68
CA ASP A 482 -17.88 6.66 17.75
C ASP A 482 -16.39 6.30 17.63
N LEU A 483 -16.07 5.34 16.75
CA LEU A 483 -14.71 4.81 16.61
C LEU A 483 -13.75 5.86 16.06
N ILE A 484 -14.01 6.41 14.87
CA ILE A 484 -13.09 7.38 14.25
C ILE A 484 -12.99 8.66 15.10
N SER A 485 -14.10 9.07 15.74
CA SER A 485 -14.19 10.19 16.67
C SER A 485 -13.21 10.06 17.83
N ASN A 486 -13.07 8.86 18.40
CA ASN A 486 -12.10 8.58 19.46
C ASN A 486 -10.66 8.80 18.99
N PHE A 487 -10.35 8.35 17.77
CA PHE A 487 -9.02 8.49 17.20
C PHE A 487 -8.72 9.90 16.66
N PHE A 488 -9.72 10.69 16.26
CA PHE A 488 -9.55 12.12 16.00
C PHE A 488 -9.08 12.84 17.26
N LEU A 489 -9.75 12.60 18.39
CA LEU A 489 -9.40 13.23 19.65
C LEU A 489 -8.03 12.73 20.15
N LEU A 490 -7.71 11.44 19.99
CA LEU A 490 -6.41 10.89 20.36
C LEU A 490 -5.27 11.48 19.51
N ALA A 491 -5.46 11.56 18.19
CA ALA A 491 -4.48 12.18 17.30
C ALA A 491 -4.31 13.67 17.66
N ALA A 492 -5.41 14.38 17.95
CA ALA A 492 -5.34 15.76 18.40
C ALA A 492 -4.55 15.92 19.71
N PHE A 493 -4.77 15.04 20.68
CA PHE A 493 -4.02 15.00 21.94
C PHE A 493 -2.52 14.80 21.68
N ILE A 494 -2.15 13.82 20.86
CA ILE A 494 -0.75 13.55 20.50
C ILE A 494 -0.12 14.75 19.76
N ASN A 495 -0.86 15.39 18.84
CA ASN A 495 -0.42 16.58 18.13
C ASN A 495 -0.16 17.75 19.10
N ILE A 496 -1.05 17.97 20.06
CA ILE A 496 -0.93 19.01 21.09
C ILE A 496 0.29 18.75 21.99
N LEU A 497 0.51 17.51 22.44
CA LEU A 497 1.71 17.15 23.20
C LEU A 497 2.98 17.46 22.42
N GLN A 498 2.99 17.18 21.11
CA GLN A 498 4.12 17.51 20.24
C GLN A 498 4.31 19.02 20.08
N VAL A 499 3.23 19.81 19.95
CA VAL A 499 3.32 21.28 19.84
C VAL A 499 3.97 21.89 21.08
N TYR A 500 3.51 21.48 22.26
CA TYR A 500 4.02 22.00 23.54
C TYR A 500 5.23 21.23 24.09
N GLN A 501 5.74 20.24 23.35
CA GLN A 501 6.89 19.40 23.73
C GLN A 501 6.73 18.68 25.08
N ILE A 502 5.48 18.40 25.48
CA ILE A 502 5.14 17.73 26.74
C ILE A 502 5.49 16.25 26.64
N ASN A 503 6.29 15.75 27.58
CA ASN A 503 6.77 14.36 27.58
C ASN A 503 6.82 13.75 28.98
N PHE A 504 6.95 12.41 29.03
CA PHE A 504 7.01 11.63 30.28
C PHE A 504 8.22 11.95 31.17
N LYS A 505 9.28 12.57 30.63
CA LYS A 505 10.43 12.97 31.44
C LYS A 505 10.06 14.14 32.36
N GLN A 506 9.29 15.10 31.84
CA GLN A 506 8.90 16.32 32.55
C GLN A 506 7.62 16.12 33.37
N HIS A 507 6.60 15.49 32.80
CA HIS A 507 5.26 15.39 33.41
C HIS A 507 4.77 13.94 33.53
N PRO A 508 5.50 13.02 34.18
CA PRO A 508 5.14 11.61 34.25
C PRO A 508 3.76 11.39 34.87
N TRP A 509 3.44 12.08 35.98
CA TRP A 509 2.22 11.84 36.75
C TRP A 509 0.95 12.25 36.01
N ILE A 510 0.91 13.49 35.49
CA ILE A 510 -0.25 14.00 34.74
C ILE A 510 -0.46 13.15 33.49
N LEU A 511 0.61 12.81 32.77
CA LEU A 511 0.49 11.95 31.59
C LEU A 511 0.04 10.53 31.95
N SER A 512 0.42 9.97 33.10
CA SER A 512 -0.13 8.70 33.59
C SER A 512 -1.64 8.79 33.84
N VAL A 513 -2.12 9.89 34.45
CA VAL A 513 -3.56 10.11 34.63
C VAL A 513 -4.26 10.20 33.27
N CYS A 514 -3.75 11.02 32.34
CA CYS A 514 -4.30 11.13 31.00
C CYS A 514 -4.33 9.78 30.27
N VAL A 515 -3.27 8.98 30.36
CA VAL A 515 -3.22 7.64 29.76
C VAL A 515 -4.27 6.72 30.39
N GLY A 516 -4.44 6.73 31.72
CA GLY A 516 -5.49 5.95 32.38
C GLY A 516 -6.91 6.33 31.91
N LEU A 517 -7.17 7.62 31.75
CA LEU A 517 -8.44 8.12 31.21
C LEU A 517 -8.66 7.72 29.74
N TRP A 518 -7.61 7.79 28.91
CA TRP A 518 -7.63 7.33 27.52
C TRP A 518 -7.88 5.83 27.40
N LEU A 519 -7.28 5.01 28.26
CA LEU A 519 -7.56 3.58 28.31
C LEU A 519 -9.04 3.33 28.65
N SER A 520 -9.66 4.22 29.42
CA SER A 520 -11.09 4.19 29.74
C SER A 520 -11.98 4.79 28.65
N THR A 521 -11.47 5.08 27.45
CA THR A 521 -12.32 5.28 26.26
C THR A 521 -12.42 4.01 25.43
N ARG A 522 -11.27 3.40 25.11
CA ARG A 522 -11.15 2.15 24.35
C ARG A 522 -9.76 1.54 24.49
N LEU A 523 -9.64 0.20 24.49
CA LEU A 523 -8.36 -0.48 24.65
C LEU A 523 -7.38 -0.26 23.48
N SER A 524 -7.87 -0.08 22.26
CA SER A 524 -7.03 0.12 21.07
C SER A 524 -6.19 1.40 21.12
N VAL A 525 -6.59 2.39 21.92
CA VAL A 525 -5.82 3.62 22.20
C VAL A 525 -4.50 3.33 22.92
N ALA A 526 -4.39 2.19 23.62
CA ALA A 526 -3.18 1.78 24.31
C ALA A 526 -1.97 1.72 23.36
N PHE A 527 -2.16 1.27 22.11
CA PHE A 527 -1.06 1.04 21.16
C PHE A 527 -0.37 2.34 20.73
N PRO A 528 -1.06 3.36 20.18
CA PRO A 528 -0.43 4.65 19.87
C PRO A 528 0.25 5.31 21.07
N LEU A 529 -0.39 5.27 22.25
CA LEU A 529 0.16 5.85 23.48
C LEU A 529 1.40 5.11 23.96
N PHE A 530 1.40 3.77 23.89
CA PHE A 530 2.55 2.95 24.23
C PHE A 530 3.74 3.25 23.31
N ILE A 531 3.53 3.31 22.00
CA ILE A 531 4.57 3.64 21.02
C ILE A 531 5.18 5.03 21.31
N LEU A 532 4.35 6.01 21.67
CA LEU A 532 4.79 7.37 22.00
C LEU A 532 5.61 7.43 23.29
N PHE A 533 5.14 6.79 24.36
CA PHE A 533 5.64 7.04 25.71
C PHE A 533 6.66 6.03 26.22
N PHE A 534 6.63 4.79 25.73
CA PHE A 534 7.53 3.73 26.20
C PHE A 534 9.02 4.10 26.14
N PRO A 535 9.54 4.77 25.09
CA PRO A 535 10.98 5.11 25.02
C PRO A 535 11.43 6.13 26.05
N TYR A 536 10.50 6.97 26.53
CA TYR A 536 10.76 7.91 27.62
C TYR A 536 10.65 7.20 28.98
N TYR A 537 9.67 6.32 29.11
CA TYR A 537 9.42 5.54 30.33
C TYR A 537 10.61 4.66 30.73
N ILE A 538 11.23 3.94 29.78
CA ILE A 538 12.38 3.05 30.09
C ILE A 538 13.61 3.81 30.59
N LYS A 539 13.69 5.13 30.37
CA LYS A 539 14.80 5.98 30.82
C LYS A 539 14.57 6.56 32.22
N LEU A 540 13.42 6.31 32.84
CA LEU A 540 13.10 6.81 34.18
C LEU A 540 13.75 5.94 35.27
N LYS A 541 13.83 6.50 36.50
CA LYS A 541 14.28 5.74 37.68
C LYS A 541 13.33 4.57 37.98
N VAL A 542 13.85 3.46 38.49
CA VAL A 542 13.08 2.23 38.81
C VAL A 542 11.82 2.51 39.64
N LYS A 543 11.90 3.37 40.66
CA LYS A 543 10.73 3.79 41.45
C LYS A 543 9.60 4.36 40.56
N LYS A 544 9.93 5.20 39.58
CA LYS A 544 8.94 5.76 38.63
C LYS A 544 8.45 4.70 37.65
N GLN A 545 9.31 3.77 37.25
CA GLN A 545 8.91 2.64 36.40
C GLN A 545 7.85 1.77 37.08
N ILE A 546 7.89 1.60 38.40
CA ILE A 546 6.87 0.84 39.13
C ILE A 546 5.61 1.68 39.36
N LEU A 547 5.75 2.93 39.80
CA LEU A 547 4.60 3.77 40.17
C LEU A 547 3.75 4.22 38.98
N ILE A 548 4.34 4.43 37.80
CA ILE A 548 3.60 4.91 36.61
C ILE A 548 2.54 3.90 36.15
N PRO A 549 2.86 2.62 35.89
CA PRO A 549 1.86 1.62 35.52
C PRO A 549 0.78 1.43 36.59
N LEU A 550 1.16 1.44 37.87
CA LEU A 550 0.20 1.36 38.98
C LEU A 550 -0.77 2.54 38.97
N LEU A 551 -0.28 3.77 38.72
CA LEU A 551 -1.14 4.94 38.61
C LEU A 551 -2.06 4.86 37.37
N ILE A 552 -1.55 4.41 36.23
CA ILE A 552 -2.35 4.24 35.01
C ILE A 552 -3.49 3.23 35.26
N VAL A 553 -3.16 2.06 35.82
CA VAL A 553 -4.14 1.02 36.16
C VAL A 553 -5.10 1.50 37.24
N GLY A 554 -4.62 2.21 38.25
CA GLY A 554 -5.44 2.80 39.30
C GLY A 554 -6.45 3.80 38.75
N VAL A 555 -6.01 4.73 37.90
CA VAL A 555 -6.91 5.70 37.24
C VAL A 555 -7.91 5.00 36.35
N PHE A 556 -7.48 4.03 35.54
CA PHE A 556 -8.37 3.23 34.72
C PHE A 556 -9.40 2.47 35.57
N ALA A 557 -9.01 1.84 36.68
CA ALA A 557 -9.95 1.15 37.57
C ALA A 557 -10.94 2.13 38.25
N MET A 558 -10.46 3.32 38.63
CA MET A 558 -11.29 4.36 39.26
C MET A 558 -12.43 4.83 38.35
N THR A 559 -12.26 4.85 37.02
CA THR A 559 -13.35 5.24 36.11
C THR A 559 -14.48 4.22 36.07
N PHE A 560 -14.21 2.96 36.38
CA PHE A 560 -15.23 1.90 36.48
C PHE A 560 -15.80 1.78 37.89
N LEU A 561 -15.14 2.31 38.93
CA LEU A 561 -15.56 2.17 40.31
C LEU A 561 -17.04 2.54 40.56
N PRO A 562 -17.58 3.66 40.02
CA PRO A 562 -19.00 3.98 40.20
C PRO A 562 -19.94 2.91 39.64
N LEU A 563 -19.57 2.28 38.51
CA LEU A 563 -20.36 1.25 37.85
C LEU A 563 -20.25 -0.10 38.54
N ILE A 564 -19.07 -0.41 39.10
CA ILE A 564 -18.86 -1.62 39.92
C ILE A 564 -19.72 -1.54 41.19
N LEU A 565 -19.75 -0.38 41.83
CA LEU A 565 -20.58 -0.16 43.02
C LEU A 565 -22.08 -0.18 42.70
N TRP A 566 -22.46 0.18 41.47
CA TRP A 566 -23.84 0.14 41.00
C TRP A 566 -24.29 -1.29 40.71
N ASP A 567 -23.63 -1.99 39.78
CA ASP A 567 -23.91 -3.40 39.48
C ASP A 567 -22.68 -4.10 38.88
N ALA A 568 -21.85 -4.67 39.76
CA ALA A 568 -20.68 -5.45 39.34
C ALA A 568 -21.05 -6.74 38.59
N LYS A 569 -22.21 -7.34 38.91
CA LYS A 569 -22.63 -8.60 38.30
C LYS A 569 -23.00 -8.37 36.85
N GLU A 570 -23.70 -7.29 36.54
CA GLU A 570 -24.02 -6.92 35.17
C GLU A 570 -22.78 -6.45 34.39
N LEU A 571 -21.90 -5.66 35.01
CA LEU A 571 -20.68 -5.14 34.36
C LEU A 571 -19.70 -6.24 33.90
N PHE A 572 -19.49 -7.29 34.71
CA PHE A 572 -18.50 -8.33 34.42
C PHE A 572 -19.12 -9.68 34.04
N GLY A 573 -20.32 -9.98 34.55
CA GLY A 573 -20.99 -11.27 34.38
C GLY A 573 -21.91 -11.35 33.16
N ALA A 574 -22.27 -10.23 32.54
CA ALA A 574 -23.04 -10.26 31.30
C ALA A 574 -22.19 -10.78 30.13
N GLU A 575 -22.77 -11.65 29.29
CA GLU A 575 -22.09 -12.27 28.16
C GLU A 575 -21.50 -11.24 27.18
N ASN A 576 -22.26 -10.16 26.92
CA ASN A 576 -21.89 -9.08 26.00
C ASN A 576 -21.60 -7.77 26.75
N ASN A 577 -20.78 -7.84 27.80
CA ASN A 577 -20.32 -6.66 28.51
C ASN A 577 -19.25 -5.87 27.72
N PRO A 578 -18.92 -4.62 28.13
CA PRO A 578 -17.97 -3.78 27.42
C PRO A 578 -16.58 -4.38 27.25
N PHE A 579 -16.11 -5.17 28.23
CA PHE A 579 -14.83 -5.86 28.15
C PHE A 579 -14.90 -7.00 27.15
N SER A 580 -15.91 -7.86 27.23
CA SER A 580 -16.05 -9.00 26.32
C SER A 580 -16.17 -8.53 24.88
N LEU A 581 -16.91 -7.45 24.60
CA LEU A 581 -17.02 -6.86 23.26
C LEU A 581 -15.70 -6.30 22.72
N GLN A 582 -14.83 -5.74 23.57
CA GLN A 582 -13.52 -5.26 23.14
C GLN A 582 -12.49 -6.38 22.97
N PHE A 583 -12.66 -7.53 23.65
CA PHE A 583 -11.78 -8.70 23.51
C PHE A 583 -12.30 -9.76 22.52
N ARG A 584 -13.57 -9.70 22.11
CA ARG A 584 -14.29 -10.74 21.36
C ARG A 584 -13.56 -11.27 20.12
N GLN A 585 -12.85 -10.40 19.41
CA GLN A 585 -12.23 -10.72 18.13
C GLN A 585 -10.72 -10.98 18.26
N GLY A 586 -10.13 -10.80 19.44
CA GLY A 586 -8.70 -10.98 19.68
C GLY A 586 -8.37 -12.40 20.15
N SER A 587 -7.24 -12.95 19.68
CA SER A 587 -6.66 -14.15 20.28
C SER A 587 -5.45 -13.79 21.15
N PRO A 588 -5.16 -14.52 22.24
CA PRO A 588 -3.98 -14.25 23.07
C PRO A 588 -2.67 -14.24 22.26
N ILE A 589 -2.57 -15.13 21.27
CA ILE A 589 -1.40 -15.22 20.37
C ILE A 589 -1.30 -13.94 19.52
N ALA A 590 -2.41 -13.47 18.94
CA ALA A 590 -2.44 -12.22 18.18
C ALA A 590 -2.05 -11.03 19.07
N THR A 591 -2.50 -10.99 20.32
CA THR A 591 -2.13 -9.94 21.27
C THR A 591 -0.64 -9.94 21.57
N ILE A 592 -0.03 -11.10 21.85
CA ILE A 592 1.43 -11.21 22.08
C ILE A 592 2.21 -10.72 20.85
N PHE A 593 1.77 -11.10 19.66
CA PHE A 593 2.37 -10.66 18.40
C PHE A 593 2.26 -9.14 18.22
N LEU A 594 1.07 -8.56 18.42
CA LEU A 594 0.84 -7.10 18.35
C LEU A 594 1.66 -6.32 19.38
N VAL A 595 1.77 -6.81 20.62
CA VAL A 595 2.59 -6.19 21.67
C VAL A 595 4.08 -6.22 21.28
N THR A 596 4.55 -7.33 20.71
CA THR A 596 5.95 -7.45 20.23
C THR A 596 6.22 -6.43 19.11
N ILE A 597 5.29 -6.28 18.17
CA ILE A 597 5.38 -5.26 17.12
C ILE A 597 5.39 -3.86 17.72
N ALA A 598 4.46 -3.55 18.64
CA ALA A 598 4.38 -2.24 19.28
C ALA A 598 5.66 -1.91 20.06
N LEU A 599 6.26 -2.90 20.75
CA LEU A 599 7.54 -2.77 21.43
C LEU A 599 8.67 -2.44 20.45
N THR A 600 8.80 -3.18 19.35
CA THR A 600 9.84 -2.90 18.35
C THR A 600 9.65 -1.53 17.68
N MET A 601 8.42 -1.15 17.37
CA MET A 601 8.08 0.19 16.84
C MET A 601 8.43 1.30 17.83
N SER A 602 8.13 1.12 19.12
CA SER A 602 8.43 2.11 20.14
C SER A 602 9.94 2.39 20.23
N LEU A 603 10.79 1.36 20.14
CA LEU A 603 12.24 1.50 20.25
C LEU A 603 12.92 2.03 18.97
N THR A 604 12.22 2.01 17.82
CA THR A 604 12.84 2.30 16.51
C THR A 604 12.56 3.70 15.95
N TRP A 605 11.57 4.45 16.47
CA TRP A 605 11.25 5.79 15.94
C TRP A 605 12.26 6.88 16.32
N LYS A 606 13.15 6.63 17.31
CA LYS A 606 14.37 7.41 17.62
C LYS A 606 14.20 8.94 17.66
N GLY A 607 13.10 9.45 18.23
CA GLY A 607 12.86 10.90 18.35
C GLY A 607 12.18 11.55 17.13
N SER A 608 11.96 10.82 16.03
CA SER A 608 11.23 11.34 14.88
C SER A 608 9.71 11.21 15.06
N TYR A 609 9.04 12.36 15.24
CA TYR A 609 7.58 12.43 15.35
C TYR A 609 6.84 11.79 14.16
N GLN A 610 7.32 11.99 12.93
CA GLN A 610 6.69 11.38 11.74
C GLN A 610 6.77 9.84 11.75
N PHE A 611 7.87 9.26 12.25
CA PHE A 611 7.95 7.80 12.41
C PHE A 611 7.02 7.30 13.51
N GLN A 612 6.90 8.02 14.63
CA GLN A 612 5.96 7.68 15.70
C GLN A 612 4.50 7.66 15.20
N VAL A 613 4.09 8.68 14.44
CA VAL A 613 2.75 8.74 13.85
C VAL A 613 2.58 7.64 12.79
N LEU A 614 3.60 7.34 11.98
CA LEU A 614 3.54 6.28 10.96
C LEU A 614 3.34 4.91 11.63
N TYR A 615 4.06 4.65 12.72
CA TYR A 615 3.87 3.42 13.49
C TYR A 615 2.48 3.34 14.13
N SER A 616 1.91 4.47 14.51
CA SER A 616 0.51 4.54 14.97
C SER A 616 -0.47 4.16 13.84
N VAL A 617 -0.24 4.64 12.61
CA VAL A 617 -1.01 4.19 11.43
C VAL A 617 -0.88 2.68 11.26
N ILE A 618 0.35 2.16 11.21
CA ILE A 618 0.59 0.74 10.92
C ILE A 618 -0.01 -0.15 12.00
N ILE A 619 0.18 0.14 13.29
CA ILE A 619 -0.36 -0.72 14.37
C ILE A 619 -1.88 -0.72 14.38
N LEU A 620 -2.52 0.43 14.13
CA LEU A 620 -3.98 0.53 14.07
C LEU A 620 -4.58 -0.20 12.88
N LEU A 621 -3.84 -0.34 11.77
CA LEU A 621 -4.23 -1.23 10.66
C LEU A 621 -4.04 -2.70 11.00
N LEU A 622 -2.94 -3.04 11.67
CA LEU A 622 -2.60 -4.42 11.99
C LEU A 622 -3.58 -5.06 12.99
N ILE A 623 -4.13 -4.30 13.94
CA ILE A 623 -5.10 -4.80 14.93
C ILE A 623 -6.29 -5.51 14.25
N PRO A 624 -7.12 -4.83 13.42
CA PRO A 624 -8.24 -5.48 12.75
C PRO A 624 -7.78 -6.51 11.70
N ILE A 625 -6.68 -6.26 10.97
CA ILE A 625 -6.20 -7.21 9.94
C ILE A 625 -5.82 -8.56 10.56
N ILE A 626 -5.10 -8.56 11.68
CA ILE A 626 -4.68 -9.81 12.35
C ILE A 626 -5.89 -10.47 13.02
N SER A 627 -6.75 -9.70 13.66
CA SER A 627 -7.96 -10.20 14.32
C SER A 627 -8.93 -10.86 13.32
N TYR A 628 -9.25 -10.18 12.22
CA TYR A 628 -10.10 -10.72 11.16
C TYR A 628 -9.41 -11.84 10.40
N GLY A 629 -8.11 -11.72 10.11
CA GLY A 629 -7.33 -12.78 9.49
C GLY A 629 -7.36 -14.08 10.29
N TYR A 630 -7.22 -13.99 11.61
CA TYR A 630 -7.30 -15.15 12.51
C TYR A 630 -8.70 -15.76 12.52
N SER A 631 -9.75 -14.94 12.62
CA SER A 631 -11.14 -15.40 12.57
C SER A 631 -11.46 -16.07 11.23
N MET A 632 -11.11 -15.42 10.10
CA MET A 632 -11.32 -15.97 8.75
C MET A 632 -10.56 -17.27 8.53
N TYR A 633 -9.37 -17.40 9.10
CA TYR A 633 -8.61 -18.65 9.06
C TYR A 633 -9.30 -19.79 9.81
N ILE A 634 -9.83 -19.54 11.02
CA ILE A 634 -10.53 -20.55 11.82
C ILE A 634 -11.83 -20.99 11.14
N TYR A 635 -12.64 -20.04 10.68
CA TYR A 635 -13.97 -20.32 10.15
C TYR A 635 -13.99 -20.60 8.64
N GLY A 636 -12.85 -20.46 7.96
CA GLY A 636 -12.75 -20.67 6.51
C GLY A 636 -13.55 -19.68 5.66
N ASN A 637 -13.92 -18.52 6.21
CA ASN A 637 -14.88 -17.59 5.58
C ASN A 637 -14.24 -16.29 5.06
N TRP A 638 -13.16 -16.41 4.30
CA TRP A 638 -12.39 -15.26 3.81
C TRP A 638 -13.18 -14.28 2.92
N THR A 639 -14.16 -14.77 2.17
CA THR A 639 -15.02 -13.94 1.30
C THR A 639 -15.99 -13.07 2.10
N ASP A 640 -16.23 -13.39 3.38
CA ASP A 640 -17.15 -12.64 4.23
C ASP A 640 -16.62 -11.29 4.69
N ILE A 641 -15.35 -10.95 4.42
CA ILE A 641 -14.78 -9.63 4.75
C ILE A 641 -15.57 -8.49 4.09
N PHE A 642 -16.11 -8.74 2.90
CA PHE A 642 -16.98 -7.81 2.17
C PHE A 642 -18.47 -7.96 2.53
N ASN A 643 -18.83 -9.00 3.29
CA ASN A 643 -20.16 -9.21 3.86
C ASN A 643 -20.31 -8.54 5.23
N SER A 644 -21.43 -8.77 5.91
CA SER A 644 -21.75 -8.10 7.18
C SER A 644 -21.02 -8.68 8.40
N ASN A 645 -20.34 -9.82 8.27
CA ASN A 645 -19.71 -10.53 9.40
C ASN A 645 -18.48 -9.81 9.97
N TYR A 646 -17.70 -9.13 9.13
CA TYR A 646 -16.52 -8.38 9.54
C TYR A 646 -16.73 -6.90 9.34
N ASP A 647 -16.54 -6.08 10.36
CA ASP A 647 -16.67 -4.64 10.21
C ASP A 647 -15.33 -4.01 9.83
N ILE A 648 -15.16 -3.65 8.56
CA ILE A 648 -13.89 -3.10 8.06
C ILE A 648 -13.66 -1.64 8.49
N THR A 649 -14.67 -0.96 9.05
CA THR A 649 -14.58 0.42 9.54
C THR A 649 -13.60 0.53 10.73
N TYR A 650 -13.26 -0.60 11.38
CA TYR A 650 -12.20 -0.65 12.39
C TYR A 650 -10.83 -0.17 11.88
N ILE A 651 -10.61 -0.24 10.58
CA ILE A 651 -9.40 0.24 9.90
C ILE A 651 -9.35 1.79 9.88
N ASP A 652 -10.50 2.46 9.99
CA ASP A 652 -10.65 3.92 9.93
C ASP A 652 -9.98 4.63 11.10
N ALA A 653 -9.74 3.90 12.20
CA ALA A 653 -8.92 4.35 13.33
C ALA A 653 -7.55 4.90 12.91
N ALA A 654 -6.98 4.43 11.81
CA ALA A 654 -5.69 4.87 11.30
C ALA A 654 -5.75 6.19 10.51
N ILE A 655 -6.92 6.63 10.04
CA ILE A 655 -7.09 7.80 9.16
C ILE A 655 -6.59 9.10 9.79
N PRO A 656 -6.92 9.45 11.06
CA PRO A 656 -6.44 10.70 11.67
C PRO A 656 -4.91 10.79 11.71
N PHE A 657 -4.24 9.67 11.99
CA PHE A 657 -2.77 9.60 12.01
C PHE A 657 -2.19 9.68 10.59
N ALA A 658 -2.83 9.04 9.62
CA ALA A 658 -2.40 9.10 8.23
C ALA A 658 -2.48 10.52 7.67
N ILE A 659 -3.60 11.20 7.91
CA ILE A 659 -3.84 12.59 7.50
C ILE A 659 -2.87 13.54 8.20
N THR A 660 -2.53 13.30 9.47
CA THR A 660 -1.50 14.08 10.19
C THR A 660 -0.21 14.11 9.37
N ILE A 661 0.34 12.95 8.98
CA ILE A 661 1.58 12.89 8.17
C ILE A 661 1.40 13.53 6.79
N LEU A 662 0.29 13.26 6.11
CA LEU A 662 0.04 13.78 4.75
C LEU A 662 -0.17 15.30 4.72
N SER A 663 -0.44 15.90 5.87
CA SER A 663 -0.62 17.35 6.01
C SER A 663 0.67 18.08 6.38
N LEU A 664 1.65 17.38 6.98
CA LEU A 664 2.90 17.97 7.45
C LEU A 664 3.78 18.48 6.29
N PRO A 665 4.56 19.55 6.52
CA PRO A 665 5.60 19.98 5.59
C PRO A 665 6.74 18.96 5.48
N LYS A 666 7.61 19.16 4.49
CA LYS A 666 8.76 18.29 4.20
C LYS A 666 9.61 18.10 5.46
N LEU A 667 10.09 16.86 5.68
CA LEU A 667 11.12 16.57 6.67
C LEU A 667 12.31 17.52 6.48
N LYS A 668 12.67 18.27 7.53
CA LYS A 668 14.04 18.79 7.64
C LYS A 668 14.93 17.57 7.89
N GLY A 669 15.78 17.26 6.93
CA GLY A 669 16.55 16.02 6.84
C GLY A 669 17.56 15.83 7.96
#